data_AF-A0A166W0X2-F1
#
_entry.id   AF-A0A166W0X2-F1
#
_cell.length_a   1.000
_cell.length_b   1.000
_cell.length_c   1.000
_cell.angle_alpha   90.00
_cell.angle_beta   90.00
_cell.angle_gamma   90.00
#
_symmetry.space_group_name_H-M   'P 1'
#
loop_
_entity.id
_entity.type
_entity.pdbx_description
1 polymer ?
#
loop_
_entity_poly.entity_id
_entity_poly.type
_entity_poly.pdbx_seq_one_letter_code
_entity_poly.pdbx_strand_id
1 'polypeptide(L)'
;MDNPLPSTSQEAEAMVLALYQPAPPETIARIQETLHRMQRSPSGWWIARDLLGHADDKVKFFGALTLIVKLNTESSSLSNEDASELRQNLVGWFVKSLDDGSGAMVVRKLSSALVTFFLSFPAQWEFCIRHLCCSLSEGTALPQERVDGSINISHILQALHSRKLQAALWFSGALVDEAAKVEMNSAKHMGLHETLMRNVPDALELMSHGFSHQSSADPANRVIQKDSIICLQSWVWFSQRVSAHNDELIGSLRALVQPTIAALAEEDLYEAAVELLSDILSNYSGFLTENHYESLFSLFETQWSRERYQRLVEGDFDFDSVQYGQLMIALGDSKVETLIHGVDARSSRFLAHLRGLLSAQGYPVTEDKIFVPALEFWSTYVETLTDSIYSEDEESKAWVSAATSHVLEAISTVWQRIAYPPANVLATWDSADRAGFGDARKDVADLLQSTFTVTGPSLISTFGNLTLQSLSPNSWSNLEAAAFCLGSLADCVAGDPRCDETLRAVFSSPLFDLLQTSRDSMPGRTRQTCISLIERYSDYFERETQSLPSALNLLFSVLADPLLAGPAARSIQQLCFSSRSILASEASAFLSQYQSIATQSQLDCLAGERIMGAIAAVIQAVPDENSRFQHLEALLSFVQHDSRKSVQLLSLPRLPSDVTNNVLDIHRCSTLTEPSELPLHMALKALRCLISIGKGLQVPGDVPYDLERDKDFSSVNHDSRLDQIQSGILSLIAQLQSSFPQSGGVAESVCNIFRTGFSESEVGPFVFPPRLVCDYLVQQTSQTPRIGLFVSTACSFLSSLRNMKRSDVDEISAKLLGWVIGLLQQLPGKKIPDSSRCTVNWFGCPEPDNDTELAQNGIEFTNRLVSREPASLFHPDCLPLAEFFFMYALRVLDGREPLPKAAAADFWATFMTLKPTDQGTQETIDHAIAQLGPLLAQSIIRNIGGNASRSELDRLSEPLKKMVNHHAKARVWLEQALHDSAFPSQQVSGDEKAMFLKKIINLRGARGTNQVVRDFWLAARGSKFAYAS
;
A
#
# COMPACT_ATOMS: atom_id res chain seq x y z
N MET A 1 -33.52 1.39 24.72
CA MET A 1 -34.93 1.02 24.55
C MET A 1 -35.18 1.03 23.06
N ASP A 2 -35.43 -0.13 22.48
CA ASP A 2 -35.52 -0.28 21.02
C ASP A 2 -36.81 0.34 20.52
N ASN A 3 -36.71 1.20 19.50
CA ASN A 3 -37.90 1.75 18.83
C ASN A 3 -38.75 0.61 18.24
N PRO A 4 -40.09 0.73 18.29
CA PRO A 4 -40.99 -0.23 17.66
C PRO A 4 -40.77 -0.25 16.14
N LEU A 5 -40.83 -1.44 15.55
CA LEU A 5 -40.75 -1.61 14.10
C LEU A 5 -42.04 -1.08 13.45
N PRO A 6 -41.96 -0.46 12.26
CA PRO A 6 -43.15 -0.04 11.54
C PRO A 6 -44.02 -1.26 11.24
N SER A 7 -45.28 -1.16 11.63
CA SER A 7 -46.28 -2.23 11.57
C SER A 7 -47.18 -2.13 10.34
N THR A 8 -47.23 -0.94 9.72
CA THR A 8 -48.02 -0.64 8.53
C THR A 8 -47.15 -0.09 7.40
N SER A 9 -47.64 -0.20 6.16
CA SER A 9 -46.98 0.36 4.97
C SER A 9 -46.88 1.89 5.01
N GLN A 10 -47.85 2.57 5.62
CA GLN A 10 -47.86 4.03 5.79
C GLN A 10 -46.78 4.51 6.78
N GLU A 11 -46.56 3.77 7.87
CA GLU A 11 -45.46 4.06 8.81
C GLU A 11 -44.10 3.87 8.14
N ALA A 12 -43.95 2.80 7.36
CA ALA A 12 -42.73 2.54 6.59
C ALA A 12 -42.48 3.63 5.54
N GLU A 13 -43.50 4.04 4.80
CA GLU A 13 -43.44 5.15 3.83
C GLU A 13 -42.97 6.45 4.50
N ALA A 14 -43.59 6.84 5.61
CA ALA A 14 -43.22 8.05 6.35
C ALA A 14 -41.76 8.02 6.82
N MET A 15 -41.28 6.87 7.30
CA MET A 15 -39.88 6.70 7.71
C MET A 15 -38.90 6.73 6.53
N VAL A 16 -39.27 6.16 5.39
CA VAL A 16 -38.46 6.24 4.16
C VAL A 16 -38.35 7.69 3.69
N LEU A 17 -39.46 8.43 3.65
CA LEU A 17 -39.44 9.84 3.26
C LEU A 17 -38.64 10.70 4.26
N ALA A 18 -38.76 10.41 5.56
CA ALA A 18 -37.99 11.09 6.61
C ALA A 18 -36.47 10.82 6.50
N LEU A 19 -36.05 9.66 5.99
CA LEU A 19 -34.63 9.36 5.76
C LEU A 19 -34.01 10.29 4.70
N TYR A 20 -34.80 10.73 3.73
CA TYR A 20 -34.36 11.63 2.65
C TYR A 20 -34.56 13.12 2.96
N GLN A 21 -34.98 13.47 4.18
CA GLN A 21 -35.14 14.86 4.64
C GLN A 21 -33.95 15.29 5.51
N PRO A 22 -33.58 16.59 5.53
CA PRO A 22 -32.50 17.08 6.38
C PRO A 22 -32.81 16.85 7.88
N ALA A 23 -31.99 16.06 8.57
CA ALA A 23 -32.15 15.76 10.00
C ALA A 23 -30.77 15.59 10.69
N PRO A 24 -30.69 15.67 12.03
CA PRO A 24 -29.46 15.41 12.76
C PRO A 24 -28.90 13.99 12.50
N PRO A 25 -27.57 13.80 12.45
CA PRO A 25 -26.95 12.50 12.14
C PRO A 25 -27.46 11.34 13.02
N GLU A 26 -27.67 11.59 14.31
CA GLU A 26 -28.22 10.60 15.25
C GLU A 26 -29.63 10.14 14.89
N THR A 27 -30.45 11.06 14.36
CA THR A 27 -31.82 10.76 13.96
C THR A 27 -31.85 9.94 12.67
N ILE A 28 -31.01 10.29 11.70
CA ILE A 28 -30.84 9.55 10.45
C ILE A 28 -30.34 8.12 10.75
N ALA A 29 -29.32 7.98 11.60
CA ALA A 29 -28.80 6.68 12.02
C ALA A 29 -29.88 5.81 12.67
N ARG A 30 -30.70 6.38 13.55
CA ARG A 30 -31.81 5.67 14.20
C ARG A 30 -32.92 5.25 13.22
N ILE A 31 -33.28 6.13 12.26
CA ILE A 31 -34.27 5.80 11.22
C ILE A 31 -33.74 4.66 10.36
N GLN A 32 -32.48 4.76 9.92
CA GLN A 32 -31.82 3.73 9.12
C GLN A 32 -31.74 2.38 9.86
N GLU A 33 -31.37 2.37 11.14
CA GLU A 33 -31.35 1.15 11.95
C GLU A 33 -32.75 0.51 12.04
N THR A 34 -33.79 1.32 12.23
CA THR A 34 -35.17 0.84 12.32
C THR A 34 -35.64 0.27 10.97
N LEU A 35 -35.35 0.95 9.86
CA LEU A 35 -35.65 0.47 8.51
C LEU A 35 -34.90 -0.82 8.18
N HIS A 36 -33.63 -0.95 8.54
CA HIS A 36 -32.86 -2.19 8.35
C HIS A 36 -33.42 -3.36 9.15
N ARG A 37 -33.86 -3.12 10.40
CA ARG A 37 -34.52 -4.15 11.20
C ARG A 37 -35.85 -4.58 10.55
N MET A 38 -36.61 -3.66 9.98
CA MET A 38 -37.85 -3.97 9.24
C MET A 38 -37.59 -4.76 7.95
N GLN A 39 -36.54 -4.44 7.19
CA GLN A 39 -36.22 -5.20 5.98
C GLN A 39 -35.97 -6.70 6.26
N ARG A 40 -35.51 -7.02 7.47
CA ARG A 40 -35.26 -8.40 7.94
C ARG A 40 -36.43 -9.02 8.71
N SER A 41 -37.48 -8.27 9.03
CA SER A 41 -38.65 -8.81 9.73
C SER A 41 -39.59 -9.52 8.75
N PRO A 42 -40.39 -10.52 9.15
CA PRO A 42 -41.33 -11.21 8.27
C PRO A 42 -42.27 -10.26 7.51
N SER A 43 -42.63 -9.13 8.14
CA SER A 43 -43.45 -8.07 7.55
C SER A 43 -42.84 -7.36 6.34
N GLY A 44 -41.53 -7.44 6.14
CA GLY A 44 -40.87 -6.83 5.00
C GLY A 44 -41.40 -7.30 3.64
N TRP A 45 -41.91 -8.54 3.51
CA TRP A 45 -42.44 -9.06 2.24
C TRP A 45 -43.67 -8.30 1.74
N TRP A 46 -44.69 -8.17 2.59
CA TRP A 46 -45.93 -7.47 2.21
C TRP A 46 -45.78 -5.95 2.28
N ILE A 47 -44.96 -5.42 3.20
CA ILE A 47 -44.65 -3.98 3.23
C ILE A 47 -43.98 -3.58 1.91
N ALA A 48 -42.98 -4.32 1.44
CA ALA A 48 -42.32 -4.01 0.18
C ALA A 48 -43.26 -4.05 -1.03
N ARG A 49 -44.15 -5.05 -1.08
CA ARG A 49 -45.21 -5.17 -2.09
C ARG A 49 -46.09 -3.91 -2.14
N ASP A 50 -46.52 -3.45 -0.96
CA ASP A 50 -47.39 -2.28 -0.86
C ASP A 50 -46.63 -0.99 -1.23
N LEU A 51 -45.37 -0.84 -0.79
CA LEU A 51 -44.51 0.31 -1.14
C LEU A 51 -44.30 0.44 -2.66
N LEU A 52 -44.15 -0.67 -3.38
CA LEU A 52 -44.04 -0.68 -4.85
C LEU A 52 -45.31 -0.22 -5.58
N GLY A 53 -46.46 -0.21 -4.90
CA GLY A 53 -47.72 0.32 -5.42
C GLY A 53 -47.86 1.86 -5.32
N HIS A 54 -46.96 2.55 -4.62
CA HIS A 54 -47.03 4.00 -4.39
C HIS A 54 -46.51 4.80 -5.60
N ALA A 55 -46.89 6.07 -5.71
CA ALA A 55 -46.46 6.92 -6.83
C ALA A 55 -45.01 7.42 -6.68
N ASP A 56 -44.51 7.60 -5.45
CA ASP A 56 -43.20 8.20 -5.17
C ASP A 56 -42.03 7.24 -5.48
N ASP A 57 -41.07 7.71 -6.28
CA ASP A 57 -39.90 6.94 -6.71
C ASP A 57 -39.00 6.49 -5.55
N LYS A 58 -38.85 7.29 -4.49
CA LYS A 58 -38.02 6.95 -3.32
C LYS A 58 -38.63 5.78 -2.56
N VAL A 59 -39.96 5.77 -2.46
CA VAL A 59 -40.74 4.72 -1.79
C VAL A 59 -40.69 3.43 -2.60
N LYS A 60 -40.90 3.52 -3.93
CA LYS A 60 -40.74 2.38 -4.86
C LYS A 60 -39.33 1.80 -4.81
N PHE A 61 -38.28 2.64 -4.83
CA PHE A 61 -36.89 2.21 -4.74
C PHE A 61 -36.63 1.45 -3.44
N PHE A 62 -37.12 1.95 -2.30
CA PHE A 62 -36.99 1.27 -1.01
C PHE A 62 -37.76 -0.05 -0.96
N GLY A 63 -38.94 -0.13 -1.61
CA GLY A 63 -39.69 -1.37 -1.80
C GLY A 63 -38.86 -2.42 -2.55
N ALA A 64 -38.28 -2.07 -3.69
CA ALA A 64 -37.40 -2.96 -4.46
C ALA A 64 -36.15 -3.38 -3.66
N LEU A 65 -35.52 -2.44 -2.93
CA LEU A 65 -34.40 -2.73 -2.03
C LEU A 65 -34.78 -3.74 -0.94
N THR A 66 -35.96 -3.58 -0.35
CA THR A 66 -36.46 -4.49 0.69
C THR A 66 -36.66 -5.89 0.13
N LEU A 67 -37.19 -6.05 -1.09
CA LEU A 67 -37.28 -7.35 -1.75
C LEU A 67 -35.91 -7.97 -2.02
N ILE A 68 -34.90 -7.19 -2.41
CA ILE A 68 -33.52 -7.68 -2.57
C ILE A 68 -32.96 -8.19 -1.24
N VAL A 69 -33.13 -7.44 -0.14
CA VAL A 69 -32.69 -7.88 1.20
C VAL A 69 -33.38 -9.19 1.57
N LYS A 70 -34.70 -9.27 1.34
CA LYS A 70 -35.52 -10.44 1.62
C LYS A 70 -35.13 -11.67 0.83
N LEU A 71 -34.95 -11.55 -0.48
CA LEU A 71 -34.44 -12.63 -1.34
C LEU A 71 -33.06 -13.10 -0.86
N ASN A 72 -32.18 -12.18 -0.47
CA ASN A 72 -30.87 -12.55 0.04
C ASN A 72 -30.92 -13.22 1.42
N THR A 73 -31.85 -12.87 2.32
CA THR A 73 -31.90 -13.42 3.68
C THR A 73 -32.80 -14.63 3.85
N GLU A 74 -33.87 -14.72 3.09
CA GLU A 74 -34.99 -15.64 3.35
C GLU A 74 -35.43 -16.43 2.08
N SER A 75 -34.67 -16.44 0.99
CA SER A 75 -35.04 -17.19 -0.23
C SER A 75 -35.31 -18.67 0.01
N SER A 76 -34.57 -19.32 0.91
CA SER A 76 -34.77 -20.73 1.26
C SER A 76 -36.10 -21.03 1.96
N SER A 77 -36.81 -20.01 2.44
CA SER A 77 -38.12 -20.15 3.09
C SER A 77 -39.31 -20.09 2.13
N LEU A 78 -39.08 -19.68 0.87
CA LEU A 78 -40.14 -19.56 -0.13
C LEU A 78 -40.44 -20.92 -0.77
N SER A 79 -41.73 -21.24 -0.95
CA SER A 79 -42.15 -22.39 -1.75
C SER A 79 -41.98 -22.11 -3.25
N ASN A 80 -42.00 -23.16 -4.08
CA ASN A 80 -41.92 -22.97 -5.54
C ASN A 80 -43.12 -22.19 -6.10
N GLU A 81 -44.29 -22.31 -5.47
CA GLU A 81 -45.50 -21.56 -5.84
C GLU A 81 -45.35 -20.09 -5.49
N ASP A 82 -44.91 -19.78 -4.26
CA ASP A 82 -44.69 -18.40 -3.81
C ASP A 82 -43.60 -17.70 -4.63
N ALA A 83 -42.52 -18.42 -4.98
CA ALA A 83 -41.46 -17.90 -5.82
C ALA A 83 -41.95 -17.61 -7.25
N SER A 84 -42.83 -18.45 -7.80
CA SER A 84 -43.45 -18.22 -9.11
C SER A 84 -44.38 -17.00 -9.11
N GLU A 85 -45.17 -16.83 -8.05
CA GLU A 85 -46.02 -15.65 -7.86
C GLU A 85 -45.17 -14.37 -7.70
N LEU A 86 -44.12 -14.43 -6.88
CA LEU A 86 -43.19 -13.32 -6.67
C LEU A 86 -42.53 -12.89 -7.98
N ARG A 87 -42.08 -13.83 -8.81
CA ARG A 87 -41.53 -13.54 -10.15
C ARG A 87 -42.54 -12.81 -11.02
N GLN A 88 -43.77 -13.32 -11.11
CA GLN A 88 -44.82 -12.69 -11.92
C GLN A 88 -45.12 -11.28 -11.44
N ASN A 89 -45.15 -11.07 -10.13
CA ASN A 89 -45.34 -9.75 -9.51
C ASN A 89 -44.15 -8.82 -9.79
N LEU A 90 -42.90 -9.28 -9.66
CA LEU A 90 -41.70 -8.50 -9.97
C LEU A 90 -41.66 -8.06 -11.44
N VAL A 91 -41.97 -8.96 -12.38
CA VAL A 91 -42.08 -8.61 -13.81
C VAL A 91 -43.23 -7.63 -14.03
N GLY A 92 -44.36 -7.81 -13.34
CA GLY A 92 -45.49 -6.90 -13.40
C GLY A 92 -45.15 -5.49 -12.91
N TRP A 93 -44.47 -5.35 -11.77
CA TRP A 93 -44.00 -4.05 -11.28
C TRP A 93 -42.97 -3.42 -12.20
N PHE A 94 -42.07 -4.22 -12.78
CA PHE A 94 -41.10 -3.74 -13.75
C PHE A 94 -41.78 -3.16 -15.00
N VAL A 95 -42.70 -3.90 -15.62
CA VAL A 95 -43.46 -3.43 -16.79
C VAL A 95 -44.30 -2.19 -16.44
N LYS A 96 -45.04 -2.23 -15.32
CA LYS A 96 -45.87 -1.10 -14.87
C LYS A 96 -45.05 0.17 -14.61
N SER A 97 -43.85 0.03 -14.05
CA SER A 97 -42.97 1.18 -13.76
C SER A 97 -42.51 1.93 -15.03
N LEU A 98 -42.50 1.26 -16.19
CA LEU A 98 -42.17 1.88 -17.47
C LEU A 98 -43.37 2.63 -18.06
N ASP A 99 -44.58 2.13 -17.83
CA ASP A 99 -45.82 2.71 -18.34
C ASP A 99 -46.35 3.86 -17.44
N ASP A 100 -46.10 3.82 -16.13
CA ASP A 100 -46.54 4.85 -15.17
C ASP A 100 -45.59 6.06 -15.04
N GLY A 101 -44.47 6.04 -15.78
CA GLY A 101 -43.53 7.14 -15.84
C GLY A 101 -42.41 7.13 -14.79
N SER A 102 -42.29 6.09 -13.95
CA SER A 102 -41.27 5.99 -12.88
C SER A 102 -39.83 6.27 -13.37
N GLY A 103 -39.02 6.91 -12.52
CA GLY A 103 -37.64 7.26 -12.86
C GLY A 103 -36.71 6.07 -13.10
N ALA A 104 -35.60 6.30 -13.82
CA ALA A 104 -34.63 5.26 -14.18
C ALA A 104 -34.04 4.51 -12.98
N MET A 105 -33.89 5.18 -11.82
CA MET A 105 -33.38 4.55 -10.60
C MET A 105 -34.31 3.44 -10.08
N VAL A 106 -35.63 3.61 -10.17
CA VAL A 106 -36.61 2.60 -9.78
C VAL A 106 -36.54 1.39 -10.71
N VAL A 107 -36.52 1.65 -12.03
CA VAL A 107 -36.41 0.61 -13.06
C VAL A 107 -35.13 -0.21 -12.87
N ARG A 108 -33.97 0.43 -12.72
CA ARG A 108 -32.69 -0.26 -12.48
C ARG A 108 -32.71 -1.06 -11.18
N LYS A 109 -33.31 -0.54 -10.11
CA LYS A 109 -33.39 -1.28 -8.84
C LYS A 109 -34.34 -2.48 -8.92
N LEU A 110 -35.43 -2.36 -9.67
CA LEU A 110 -36.31 -3.50 -9.98
C LEU A 110 -35.61 -4.52 -10.89
N SER A 111 -34.77 -4.09 -11.84
CA SER A 111 -33.87 -5.00 -12.58
C SER A 111 -32.97 -5.76 -11.61
N SER A 112 -32.32 -5.10 -10.65
CA SER A 112 -31.50 -5.78 -9.63
C SER A 112 -32.32 -6.75 -8.77
N ALA A 113 -33.58 -6.45 -8.46
CA ALA A 113 -34.46 -7.36 -7.73
C ALA A 113 -34.81 -8.60 -8.55
N LEU A 114 -35.13 -8.43 -9.84
CA LEU A 114 -35.33 -9.54 -10.78
C LEU A 114 -34.07 -10.39 -10.95
N VAL A 115 -32.90 -9.77 -11.03
CA VAL A 115 -31.62 -10.49 -11.10
C VAL A 115 -31.35 -11.26 -9.80
N THR A 116 -31.58 -10.65 -8.64
CA THR A 116 -31.44 -11.34 -7.33
C THR A 116 -32.40 -12.54 -7.24
N PHE A 117 -33.61 -12.40 -7.79
CA PHE A 117 -34.56 -13.49 -7.90
C PHE A 117 -34.03 -14.60 -8.80
N PHE A 118 -33.52 -14.28 -10.00
CA PHE A 118 -32.92 -15.25 -10.92
C PHE A 118 -31.76 -16.02 -10.28
N LEU A 119 -30.85 -15.34 -9.59
CA LEU A 119 -29.73 -15.98 -8.90
C LEU A 119 -30.18 -16.90 -7.76
N SER A 120 -31.32 -16.61 -7.14
CA SER A 120 -31.90 -17.45 -6.09
C SER A 120 -32.69 -18.64 -6.64
N PHE A 121 -33.37 -18.48 -7.78
CA PHE A 121 -34.29 -19.47 -8.37
C PHE A 121 -34.07 -19.64 -9.89
N PRO A 122 -32.88 -20.06 -10.36
CA PRO A 122 -32.57 -20.08 -11.80
C PRO A 122 -33.46 -21.06 -12.58
N ALA A 123 -33.72 -22.25 -12.03
CA ALA A 123 -34.57 -23.26 -12.66
C ALA A 123 -36.02 -22.80 -12.87
N GLN A 124 -36.48 -21.80 -12.12
CA GLN A 124 -37.81 -21.22 -12.28
C GLN A 124 -37.83 -20.10 -13.31
N TRP A 125 -36.73 -19.72 -13.95
CA TRP A 125 -36.74 -18.63 -14.93
C TRP A 125 -35.71 -18.80 -16.04
N GLU A 126 -35.88 -19.89 -16.80
CA GLU A 126 -34.87 -20.36 -17.76
C GLU A 126 -34.56 -19.38 -18.89
N PHE A 127 -35.58 -18.77 -19.52
CA PHE A 127 -35.44 -17.81 -20.62
C PHE A 127 -35.82 -16.39 -20.15
N CYS A 128 -35.13 -15.89 -19.12
CA CYS A 128 -35.48 -14.65 -18.44
C CYS A 128 -35.45 -13.41 -19.36
N ILE A 129 -34.46 -13.27 -20.25
CA ILE A 129 -34.37 -12.12 -21.16
C ILE A 129 -35.53 -12.13 -22.16
N ARG A 130 -35.79 -13.28 -22.78
CA ARG A 130 -36.90 -13.46 -23.72
C ARG A 130 -38.25 -13.22 -23.06
N HIS A 131 -38.46 -13.81 -21.87
CA HIS A 131 -39.70 -13.66 -21.11
C HIS A 131 -39.97 -12.20 -20.74
N LEU A 132 -38.93 -11.45 -20.36
CA LEU A 132 -39.03 -10.03 -20.08
C LEU A 132 -39.38 -9.24 -21.35
N CYS A 133 -38.72 -9.50 -22.47
CA CYS A 133 -39.01 -8.83 -23.75
C CYS A 133 -40.45 -9.08 -24.23
N CYS A 134 -40.93 -10.34 -24.14
CA CYS A 134 -42.33 -10.67 -24.45
C CYS A 134 -43.31 -9.90 -23.54
N SER A 135 -43.04 -9.87 -22.23
CA SER A 135 -43.89 -9.18 -21.26
C SER A 135 -43.92 -7.66 -21.48
N LEU A 136 -42.79 -7.07 -21.87
CA LEU A 136 -42.69 -5.65 -22.22
C LEU A 136 -43.50 -5.31 -23.48
N SER A 137 -43.49 -6.19 -24.48
CA SER A 137 -44.23 -6.03 -25.73
C SER A 137 -45.75 -6.06 -25.51
N GLU A 138 -46.24 -7.00 -24.71
CA GLU A 138 -47.67 -7.12 -24.37
C GLU A 138 -48.13 -6.10 -23.31
N GLY A 139 -47.20 -5.41 -22.64
CA GLY A 139 -47.51 -4.44 -21.57
C GLY A 139 -48.03 -5.07 -20.28
N THR A 140 -47.92 -6.39 -20.11
CA THR A 140 -48.34 -7.11 -18.91
C THR A 140 -47.39 -8.28 -18.60
N ALA A 141 -47.35 -8.72 -17.35
CA ALA A 141 -46.54 -9.88 -16.96
C ALA A 141 -47.13 -11.18 -17.52
N LEU A 142 -46.45 -11.79 -18.48
CA LEU A 142 -46.88 -13.05 -19.08
C LEU A 142 -46.55 -14.25 -18.17
N PRO A 143 -47.38 -15.30 -18.15
CA PRO A 143 -46.98 -16.59 -17.59
C PRO A 143 -45.78 -17.18 -18.35
N GLN A 144 -44.83 -17.80 -17.65
CA GLN A 144 -43.61 -18.35 -18.28
C GLN A 144 -43.94 -19.44 -19.29
N GLU A 145 -45.01 -20.20 -19.09
CA GLU A 145 -45.43 -21.32 -19.94
C GLU A 145 -45.78 -20.88 -21.37
N ARG A 146 -46.01 -19.58 -21.59
CA ARG A 146 -46.27 -19.00 -22.91
C ARG A 146 -45.00 -18.60 -23.67
N VAL A 147 -43.84 -18.67 -23.03
CA VAL A 147 -42.56 -18.27 -23.62
C VAL A 147 -41.65 -19.49 -23.73
N ASP A 148 -41.35 -19.90 -24.96
CA ASP A 148 -40.50 -21.05 -25.22
C ASP A 148 -39.30 -20.73 -26.14
N GLY A 149 -38.53 -21.78 -26.42
CA GLY A 149 -37.38 -21.78 -27.30
C GLY A 149 -37.66 -21.31 -28.75
N SER A 150 -38.91 -21.42 -29.20
CA SER A 150 -39.30 -21.25 -30.61
C SER A 150 -39.67 -19.82 -31.00
N ILE A 151 -39.93 -18.98 -30.00
CA ILE A 151 -40.27 -17.57 -30.22
C ILE A 151 -39.05 -16.82 -30.77
N ASN A 152 -39.21 -16.23 -31.95
CA ASN A 152 -38.18 -15.40 -32.56
C ASN A 152 -38.18 -14.00 -31.91
N ILE A 153 -37.17 -13.75 -31.07
CA ILE A 153 -37.03 -12.51 -30.31
C ILE A 153 -36.86 -11.27 -31.21
N SER A 154 -36.26 -11.40 -32.40
CA SER A 154 -36.02 -10.27 -33.32
C SER A 154 -37.32 -9.53 -33.71
N HIS A 155 -38.42 -10.24 -33.92
CA HIS A 155 -39.72 -9.64 -34.24
C HIS A 155 -40.31 -8.87 -33.05
N ILE A 156 -40.04 -9.32 -31.83
CA ILE A 156 -40.51 -8.66 -30.61
C ILE A 156 -39.72 -7.38 -30.39
N LEU A 157 -38.40 -7.43 -30.57
CA LEU A 157 -37.53 -6.26 -30.43
C LEU A 157 -37.91 -5.13 -31.40
N GLN A 158 -38.26 -5.48 -32.65
CA GLN A 158 -38.74 -4.51 -33.65
C GLN A 158 -40.04 -3.80 -33.24
N ALA A 159 -40.88 -4.43 -32.42
CA ALA A 159 -42.16 -3.87 -31.97
C ALA A 159 -42.04 -3.07 -30.66
N LEU A 160 -40.92 -3.18 -29.93
CA LEU A 160 -40.73 -2.52 -28.65
C LEU A 160 -40.38 -1.04 -28.82
N HIS A 161 -41.00 -0.20 -27.99
CA HIS A 161 -40.60 1.20 -27.87
C HIS A 161 -39.22 1.32 -27.20
N SER A 162 -38.42 2.29 -27.65
CA SER A 162 -37.14 2.75 -27.08
C SER A 162 -36.98 2.64 -25.56
N ARG A 163 -37.93 3.13 -24.74
CA ARG A 163 -37.84 3.06 -23.26
C ARG A 163 -37.88 1.62 -22.74
N LYS A 164 -38.63 0.73 -23.39
CA LYS A 164 -38.74 -0.68 -23.02
C LYS A 164 -37.50 -1.46 -23.50
N LEU A 165 -36.96 -1.13 -24.67
CA LEU A 165 -35.67 -1.66 -25.14
C LEU A 165 -34.52 -1.31 -24.18
N GLN A 166 -34.45 -0.04 -23.76
CA GLN A 166 -33.48 0.42 -22.77
C GLN A 166 -33.59 -0.36 -21.45
N ALA A 167 -34.80 -0.58 -20.94
CA ALA A 167 -35.02 -1.34 -19.71
C ALA A 167 -34.59 -2.81 -19.84
N ALA A 168 -34.78 -3.43 -21.01
CA ALA A 168 -34.31 -4.78 -21.30
C ALA A 168 -32.77 -4.86 -21.32
N LEU A 169 -32.09 -3.87 -21.90
CA LEU A 169 -30.62 -3.77 -21.90
C LEU A 169 -30.07 -3.63 -20.47
N TRP A 170 -30.67 -2.75 -19.65
CA TRP A 170 -30.26 -2.61 -18.23
C TRP A 170 -30.44 -3.90 -17.43
N PHE A 171 -31.53 -4.64 -17.66
CA PHE A 171 -31.72 -5.94 -17.04
C PHE A 171 -30.66 -6.94 -17.51
N SER A 172 -30.37 -7.01 -18.81
CA SER A 172 -29.39 -7.94 -19.35
C SER A 172 -27.97 -7.69 -18.84
N GLY A 173 -27.53 -6.42 -18.75
CA GLY A 173 -26.23 -6.08 -18.18
C GLY A 173 -26.15 -6.39 -16.68
N ALA A 174 -27.18 -5.97 -15.92
CA ALA A 174 -27.24 -6.23 -14.47
C ALA A 174 -27.26 -7.73 -14.15
N LEU A 175 -27.87 -8.56 -15.02
CA LEU A 175 -27.91 -10.01 -14.86
C LEU A 175 -26.52 -10.61 -14.80
N VAL A 176 -25.65 -10.24 -15.75
CA VAL A 176 -24.30 -10.78 -15.82
C VAL A 176 -23.34 -10.12 -14.85
N ASP A 177 -23.55 -8.86 -14.48
CA ASP A 177 -22.75 -8.17 -13.46
C ASP A 177 -22.92 -8.82 -12.07
N GLU A 178 -24.15 -9.17 -11.69
CA GLU A 178 -24.37 -9.89 -10.43
C GLU A 178 -23.98 -11.37 -10.54
N ALA A 179 -24.19 -12.00 -11.69
CA ALA A 179 -23.74 -13.38 -11.92
C ALA A 179 -22.21 -13.50 -11.86
N ALA A 180 -21.48 -12.51 -12.36
CA ALA A 180 -20.02 -12.44 -12.32
C ALA A 180 -19.45 -12.42 -10.90
N LYS A 181 -20.23 -12.02 -9.90
CA LYS A 181 -19.85 -12.03 -8.47
C LYS A 181 -19.97 -13.42 -7.83
N VAL A 182 -20.64 -14.35 -8.50
CA VAL A 182 -20.79 -15.75 -8.07
C VAL A 182 -19.67 -16.59 -8.68
N GLU A 183 -19.10 -17.51 -7.90
CA GLU A 183 -18.14 -18.49 -8.42
C GLU A 183 -18.86 -19.51 -9.31
N MET A 184 -19.00 -19.15 -10.58
CA MET A 184 -19.81 -19.86 -11.57
C MET A 184 -19.20 -21.19 -12.02
N ASN A 185 -17.89 -21.34 -11.86
CA ASN A 185 -17.13 -22.57 -12.16
C ASN A 185 -17.26 -23.64 -11.06
N SER A 186 -17.92 -23.34 -9.94
CA SER A 186 -18.15 -24.30 -8.87
C SER A 186 -19.22 -25.33 -9.26
N ALA A 187 -19.00 -26.59 -8.90
CA ALA A 187 -19.99 -27.67 -9.11
C ALA A 187 -21.36 -27.35 -8.48
N LYS A 188 -21.39 -26.51 -7.44
CA LYS A 188 -22.64 -26.04 -6.79
C LYS A 188 -23.47 -25.12 -7.69
N HIS A 189 -22.83 -24.34 -8.56
CA HIS A 189 -23.49 -23.32 -9.39
C HIS A 189 -23.55 -23.68 -10.88
N MET A 190 -23.20 -24.92 -11.25
CA MET A 190 -23.24 -25.40 -12.64
C MET A 190 -24.63 -25.27 -13.27
N GLY A 191 -25.71 -25.57 -12.53
CA GLY A 191 -27.07 -25.39 -13.05
C GLY A 191 -27.46 -23.92 -13.27
N LEU A 192 -26.92 -23.00 -12.47
CA LEU A 192 -27.09 -21.55 -12.67
C LEU A 192 -26.35 -21.10 -13.93
N HIS A 193 -25.12 -21.57 -14.12
CA HIS A 193 -24.33 -21.32 -15.32
C HIS A 193 -25.06 -21.79 -16.59
N GLU A 194 -25.51 -23.04 -16.63
CA GLU A 194 -26.25 -23.60 -17.78
C GLU A 194 -27.51 -22.78 -18.10
N THR A 195 -28.25 -22.36 -17.08
CA THR A 195 -29.47 -21.55 -17.26
C THR A 195 -29.13 -20.17 -17.81
N LEU A 196 -28.08 -19.52 -17.30
CA LEU A 196 -27.64 -18.22 -17.78
C LEU A 196 -27.17 -18.30 -19.25
N MET A 197 -26.44 -19.36 -19.62
CA MET A 197 -25.97 -19.57 -20.98
C MET A 197 -27.13 -19.72 -21.99
N ARG A 198 -28.30 -20.23 -21.59
CA ARG A 198 -29.49 -20.26 -22.46
C ARG A 198 -30.01 -18.88 -22.86
N ASN A 199 -29.64 -17.82 -22.12
CA ASN A 199 -30.07 -16.44 -22.39
C ASN A 199 -29.07 -15.67 -23.27
N VAL A 200 -27.89 -16.23 -23.58
CA VAL A 200 -26.85 -15.59 -24.40
C VAL A 200 -27.37 -15.19 -25.80
N PRO A 201 -28.06 -16.07 -26.56
CA PRO A 201 -28.56 -15.70 -27.89
C PRO A 201 -29.53 -14.51 -27.85
N ASP A 202 -30.39 -14.46 -26.83
CA ASP A 202 -31.36 -13.38 -26.67
C ASP A 202 -30.68 -12.04 -26.31
N ALA A 203 -29.64 -12.08 -25.47
CA ALA A 203 -28.84 -10.90 -25.13
C ALA A 203 -28.08 -10.35 -26.36
N LEU A 204 -27.51 -11.25 -27.17
CA LEU A 204 -26.79 -10.88 -28.39
C LEU A 204 -27.71 -10.26 -29.42
N GLU A 205 -28.90 -10.82 -29.64
CA GLU A 205 -29.88 -10.26 -30.56
C GLU A 205 -30.40 -8.90 -30.06
N LEU A 206 -30.61 -8.75 -28.74
CA LEU A 206 -30.98 -7.48 -28.11
C LEU A 206 -29.92 -6.39 -28.35
N MET A 207 -28.64 -6.70 -28.11
CA MET A 207 -27.54 -5.76 -28.35
C MET A 207 -27.37 -5.46 -29.84
N SER A 208 -27.42 -6.48 -30.70
CA SER A 208 -27.32 -6.34 -32.17
C SER A 208 -28.42 -5.46 -32.73
N HIS A 209 -29.66 -5.63 -32.24
CA HIS A 209 -30.78 -4.77 -32.60
C HIS A 209 -30.54 -3.32 -32.16
N GLY A 210 -30.01 -3.10 -30.96
CA GLY A 210 -29.62 -1.77 -30.48
C GLY A 210 -28.60 -1.08 -31.39
N PHE A 211 -27.58 -1.82 -31.87
CA PHE A 211 -26.61 -1.32 -32.85
C PHE A 211 -27.22 -1.07 -34.24
N SER A 212 -28.24 -1.82 -34.66
CA SER A 212 -28.83 -1.71 -36.02
C SER A 212 -29.51 -0.35 -36.31
N HIS A 213 -29.78 0.46 -35.29
CA HIS A 213 -30.37 1.80 -35.42
C HIS A 213 -29.39 2.89 -35.89
N GLN A 214 -28.19 2.52 -36.37
CA GLN A 214 -27.09 3.43 -36.76
C GLN A 214 -27.46 4.51 -37.80
N SER A 215 -28.50 4.30 -38.60
CA SER A 215 -28.89 5.22 -39.69
C SER A 215 -29.94 6.28 -39.32
N SER A 216 -30.44 6.29 -38.08
CA SER A 216 -31.50 7.20 -37.64
C SER A 216 -30.96 8.34 -36.77
N ALA A 217 -31.29 9.58 -37.12
CA ALA A 217 -30.89 10.79 -36.37
C ALA A 217 -31.72 11.06 -35.10
N ASP A 218 -32.55 10.09 -34.66
CA ASP A 218 -33.37 10.22 -33.45
C ASP A 218 -32.50 10.11 -32.19
N PRO A 219 -32.51 11.11 -31.28
CA PRO A 219 -31.80 11.06 -30.00
C PRO A 219 -32.14 9.82 -29.16
N ALA A 220 -33.37 9.31 -29.23
CA ALA A 220 -33.77 8.11 -28.51
C ALA A 220 -33.00 6.86 -28.98
N ASN A 221 -32.62 6.80 -30.26
CA ASN A 221 -31.86 5.69 -30.82
C ASN A 221 -30.38 5.74 -30.42
N ARG A 222 -29.81 6.96 -30.26
CA ARG A 222 -28.45 7.14 -29.72
C ARG A 222 -28.34 6.65 -28.28
N VAL A 223 -29.36 6.91 -27.46
CA VAL A 223 -29.41 6.38 -26.08
C VAL A 223 -29.41 4.85 -26.05
N ILE A 224 -30.20 4.20 -26.92
CA ILE A 224 -30.23 2.73 -27.02
C ILE A 224 -28.87 2.18 -27.45
N GLN A 225 -28.20 2.82 -28.40
CA GLN A 225 -26.85 2.43 -28.84
C GLN A 225 -25.84 2.54 -27.69
N LYS A 226 -25.87 3.64 -26.93
CA LYS A 226 -25.02 3.82 -25.74
C LYS A 226 -25.27 2.71 -24.71
N ASP A 227 -26.53 2.44 -24.36
CA ASP A 227 -26.88 1.36 -23.42
C ASP A 227 -26.54 -0.04 -23.97
N SER A 228 -26.49 -0.22 -25.29
CA SER A 228 -26.06 -1.48 -25.93
C SER A 228 -24.55 -1.71 -25.77
N ILE A 229 -23.74 -0.65 -25.88
CA ILE A 229 -22.29 -0.70 -25.61
C ILE A 229 -22.04 -1.01 -24.12
N ILE A 230 -22.75 -0.35 -23.21
CA ILE A 230 -22.64 -0.61 -21.76
C ILE A 230 -23.06 -2.05 -21.44
N CYS A 231 -24.14 -2.55 -22.03
CA CYS A 231 -24.55 -3.94 -21.88
C CYS A 231 -23.47 -4.89 -22.42
N LEU A 232 -22.87 -4.60 -23.57
CA LEU A 232 -21.76 -5.38 -24.12
C LEU A 232 -20.56 -5.43 -23.17
N GLN A 233 -20.20 -4.30 -22.53
CA GLN A 233 -19.14 -4.25 -21.52
C GLN A 233 -19.38 -5.26 -20.39
N SER A 234 -20.58 -5.27 -19.79
CA SER A 234 -20.96 -6.24 -18.75
C SER A 234 -20.80 -7.70 -19.23
N TRP A 235 -21.21 -8.01 -20.46
CA TRP A 235 -21.08 -9.36 -21.02
C TRP A 235 -19.63 -9.76 -21.33
N VAL A 236 -18.79 -8.83 -21.80
CA VAL A 236 -17.37 -9.07 -22.03
C VAL A 236 -16.67 -9.41 -20.71
N TRP A 237 -16.91 -8.64 -19.65
CA TRP A 237 -16.32 -8.92 -18.33
C TRP A 237 -16.79 -10.23 -17.71
N PHE A 238 -18.07 -10.56 -17.88
CA PHE A 238 -18.58 -11.87 -17.49
C PHE A 238 -17.86 -13.00 -18.24
N SER A 239 -17.67 -12.85 -19.56
CA SER A 239 -16.98 -13.85 -20.37
C SER A 239 -15.53 -14.08 -19.92
N GLN A 240 -14.82 -13.03 -19.50
CA GLN A 240 -13.43 -13.14 -19.00
C GLN A 240 -13.35 -14.06 -17.76
N ARG A 241 -14.32 -13.95 -16.84
CA ARG A 241 -14.33 -14.74 -15.59
C ARG A 241 -14.72 -16.21 -15.79
N VAL A 242 -15.45 -16.51 -16.86
CA VAL A 242 -15.98 -17.85 -17.18
C VAL A 242 -15.19 -18.54 -18.31
N SER A 243 -14.17 -17.86 -18.84
CA SER A 243 -13.46 -18.14 -20.10
C SER A 243 -12.82 -19.54 -20.24
N ALA A 244 -12.71 -20.34 -19.17
CA ALA A 244 -12.17 -21.70 -19.25
C ALA A 244 -13.03 -22.68 -20.11
N HIS A 245 -14.28 -22.33 -20.45
CA HIS A 245 -15.25 -23.29 -20.99
C HIS A 245 -16.12 -22.86 -22.20
N ASN A 246 -16.06 -21.63 -22.74
CA ASN A 246 -17.05 -21.16 -23.73
C ASN A 246 -16.50 -20.29 -24.88
N ASP A 247 -15.85 -20.92 -25.87
CA ASP A 247 -15.37 -20.26 -27.10
C ASP A 247 -16.51 -19.66 -27.94
N GLU A 248 -17.70 -20.25 -27.90
CA GLU A 248 -18.88 -19.82 -28.68
C GLU A 248 -19.43 -18.45 -28.22
N LEU A 249 -19.44 -18.21 -26.90
CA LEU A 249 -19.83 -16.92 -26.32
C LEU A 249 -18.87 -15.82 -26.74
N ILE A 250 -17.55 -16.08 -26.63
CA ILE A 250 -16.50 -15.14 -27.01
C ILE A 250 -16.61 -14.79 -28.49
N GLY A 251 -16.78 -15.81 -29.35
CA GLY A 251 -16.97 -15.61 -30.79
C GLY A 251 -18.16 -14.71 -31.13
N SER A 252 -19.27 -14.87 -30.41
CA SER A 252 -20.49 -14.09 -30.64
C SER A 252 -20.37 -12.64 -30.16
N LEU A 253 -19.76 -12.40 -28.99
CA LEU A 253 -19.53 -11.05 -28.48
C LEU A 253 -18.53 -10.26 -29.35
N ARG A 254 -17.52 -10.95 -29.91
CA ARG A 254 -16.54 -10.34 -30.83
C ARG A 254 -17.19 -9.68 -32.05
N ALA A 255 -18.32 -10.21 -32.53
CA ALA A 255 -19.02 -9.64 -33.68
C ALA A 255 -19.52 -8.19 -33.44
N LEU A 256 -19.72 -7.81 -32.17
CA LEU A 256 -20.19 -6.47 -31.78
C LEU A 256 -19.07 -5.45 -31.57
N VAL A 257 -17.80 -5.87 -31.66
CA VAL A 257 -16.64 -4.98 -31.52
C VAL A 257 -16.54 -4.03 -32.72
N GLN A 258 -16.74 -4.51 -33.95
CA GLN A 258 -16.63 -3.65 -35.14
C GLN A 258 -17.66 -2.50 -35.14
N PRO A 259 -18.96 -2.73 -34.81
CA PRO A 259 -19.92 -1.65 -34.56
C PRO A 259 -19.47 -0.66 -33.46
N THR A 260 -18.81 -1.16 -32.41
CA THR A 260 -18.30 -0.32 -31.31
C THR A 260 -17.14 0.57 -31.79
N ILE A 261 -16.23 0.06 -32.61
CA ILE A 261 -15.15 0.85 -33.22
C ILE A 261 -15.76 1.96 -34.12
N ALA A 262 -16.78 1.64 -34.90
CA ALA A 262 -17.47 2.63 -35.74
C ALA A 262 -18.16 3.72 -34.90
N ALA A 263 -18.64 3.38 -33.70
CA ALA A 263 -19.30 4.32 -32.79
C ALA A 263 -18.35 5.41 -32.23
N LEU A 264 -17.02 5.23 -32.31
CA LEU A 264 -16.06 6.27 -31.91
C LEU A 264 -16.15 7.55 -32.76
N ALA A 265 -16.64 7.44 -33.99
CA ALA A 265 -16.82 8.61 -34.86
C ALA A 265 -18.01 9.49 -34.45
N GLU A 266 -18.88 9.01 -33.56
CA GLU A 266 -20.13 9.67 -33.14
C GLU A 266 -19.98 10.27 -31.73
N GLU A 267 -20.19 11.58 -31.57
CA GLU A 267 -19.95 12.28 -30.29
C GLU A 267 -20.78 11.73 -29.13
N ASP A 268 -22.06 11.39 -29.37
CA ASP A 268 -22.97 10.87 -28.33
C ASP A 268 -22.57 9.47 -27.80
N LEU A 269 -21.83 8.71 -28.60
CA LEU A 269 -21.44 7.33 -28.32
C LEU A 269 -19.97 7.20 -27.92
N TYR A 270 -19.17 8.22 -28.20
CA TYR A 270 -17.73 8.23 -28.04
C TYR A 270 -17.28 7.73 -26.66
N GLU A 271 -17.82 8.31 -25.59
CA GLU A 271 -17.47 7.97 -24.20
C GLU A 271 -17.65 6.48 -23.88
N ALA A 272 -18.80 5.90 -24.23
CA ALA A 272 -19.07 4.49 -23.95
C ALA A 272 -18.21 3.57 -24.82
N ALA A 273 -17.98 3.94 -26.09
CA ALA A 273 -17.17 3.16 -27.02
C ALA A 273 -15.68 3.17 -26.64
N VAL A 274 -15.13 4.35 -26.31
CA VAL A 274 -13.72 4.51 -25.94
C VAL A 274 -13.41 3.83 -24.61
N GLU A 275 -14.30 3.91 -23.63
CA GLU A 275 -14.17 3.21 -22.35
C GLU A 275 -14.09 1.69 -22.58
N LEU A 276 -15.08 1.10 -23.25
CA LEU A 276 -15.11 -0.34 -23.53
C LEU A 276 -13.86 -0.82 -24.30
N LEU A 277 -13.46 -0.10 -25.35
CA LEU A 277 -12.32 -0.51 -26.16
C LEU A 277 -10.99 -0.39 -25.41
N SER A 278 -10.81 0.70 -24.64
CA SER A 278 -9.61 0.88 -23.82
C SER A 278 -9.52 -0.19 -22.73
N ASP A 279 -10.64 -0.47 -22.06
CA ASP A 279 -10.77 -1.51 -21.04
C ASP A 279 -10.41 -2.91 -21.57
N ILE A 280 -10.92 -3.26 -22.76
CA ILE A 280 -10.61 -4.54 -23.41
C ILE A 280 -9.12 -4.61 -23.73
N LEU A 281 -8.54 -3.55 -24.30
CA LEU A 281 -7.13 -3.52 -24.68
C LEU A 281 -6.21 -3.69 -23.46
N SER A 282 -6.51 -3.01 -22.36
CA SER A 282 -5.68 -3.05 -21.14
C SER A 282 -5.86 -4.34 -20.33
N ASN A 283 -7.09 -4.86 -20.20
CA ASN A 283 -7.37 -5.93 -19.24
C ASN A 283 -7.71 -7.29 -19.87
N TYR A 284 -8.10 -7.31 -21.16
CA TYR A 284 -8.53 -8.54 -21.84
C TYR A 284 -8.13 -8.54 -23.33
N SER A 285 -6.89 -8.16 -23.65
CA SER A 285 -6.39 -8.01 -25.04
C SER A 285 -6.58 -9.27 -25.90
N GLY A 286 -6.49 -10.47 -25.31
CA GLY A 286 -6.75 -11.75 -25.98
C GLY A 286 -8.20 -11.93 -26.48
N PHE A 287 -9.13 -11.08 -26.05
CA PHE A 287 -10.49 -11.02 -26.59
C PHE A 287 -10.51 -10.48 -28.03
N LEU A 288 -9.59 -9.62 -28.43
CA LEU A 288 -9.60 -9.04 -29.78
C LEU A 288 -8.96 -9.97 -30.81
N THR A 289 -9.39 -9.84 -32.06
CA THR A 289 -8.82 -10.56 -33.20
C THR A 289 -7.89 -9.65 -34.00
N GLU A 290 -7.00 -10.21 -34.84
CA GLU A 290 -6.12 -9.41 -35.70
C GLU A 290 -6.88 -8.43 -36.61
N ASN A 291 -8.09 -8.78 -37.07
CA ASN A 291 -8.93 -7.86 -37.85
C ASN A 291 -9.40 -6.65 -37.03
N HIS A 292 -9.64 -6.83 -35.72
CA HIS A 292 -10.01 -5.72 -34.84
C HIS A 292 -8.81 -4.80 -34.59
N TYR A 293 -7.62 -5.38 -34.34
CA TYR A 293 -6.39 -4.61 -34.22
C TYR A 293 -6.09 -3.81 -35.50
N GLU A 294 -6.24 -4.42 -36.68
CA GLU A 294 -6.08 -3.74 -37.97
C GLU A 294 -7.09 -2.58 -38.14
N SER A 295 -8.33 -2.77 -37.70
CA SER A 295 -9.36 -1.72 -37.72
C SER A 295 -9.01 -0.55 -36.79
N LEU A 296 -8.44 -0.82 -35.61
CA LEU A 296 -8.00 0.22 -34.68
C LEU A 296 -6.76 0.96 -35.21
N PHE A 297 -5.75 0.26 -35.72
CA PHE A 297 -4.59 0.90 -36.32
C PHE A 297 -4.97 1.75 -37.55
N SER A 298 -5.89 1.28 -38.38
CA SER A 298 -6.37 2.07 -39.53
C SER A 298 -7.21 3.28 -39.09
N LEU A 299 -7.99 3.17 -38.00
CA LEU A 299 -8.69 4.31 -37.40
C LEU A 299 -7.71 5.43 -37.01
N PHE A 300 -6.56 5.09 -36.40
CA PHE A 300 -5.55 6.07 -36.02
C PHE A 300 -4.89 6.79 -37.21
N GLU A 301 -5.03 6.29 -38.43
CA GLU A 301 -4.49 6.93 -39.65
C GLU A 301 -5.46 7.92 -40.31
N THR A 302 -6.73 7.90 -39.89
CA THR A 302 -7.82 8.73 -40.44
C THR A 302 -7.65 10.22 -40.12
N GLN A 303 -8.40 11.07 -40.84
CA GLN A 303 -8.43 12.51 -40.55
C GLN A 303 -9.03 12.82 -39.17
N TRP A 304 -10.08 12.10 -38.76
CA TRP A 304 -10.71 12.22 -37.44
C TRP A 304 -9.69 12.05 -36.30
N SER A 305 -8.84 11.03 -36.41
CA SER A 305 -7.77 10.75 -35.45
C SER A 305 -6.75 11.89 -35.39
N ARG A 306 -6.32 12.41 -36.54
CA ARG A 306 -5.34 13.50 -36.62
C ARG A 306 -5.83 14.78 -35.96
N GLU A 307 -7.10 15.13 -36.15
CA GLU A 307 -7.70 16.32 -35.53
C GLU A 307 -7.75 16.20 -34.00
N ARG A 308 -8.16 15.05 -33.47
CA ARG A 308 -8.15 14.78 -32.01
C ARG A 308 -6.74 14.72 -31.43
N TYR A 309 -5.81 14.08 -32.14
CA TYR A 309 -4.41 14.05 -31.76
C TYR A 309 -3.81 15.46 -31.66
N GLN A 310 -4.06 16.30 -32.67
CA GLN A 310 -3.56 17.67 -32.70
C GLN A 310 -4.14 18.50 -31.55
N ARG A 311 -5.45 18.40 -31.29
CA ARG A 311 -6.09 19.05 -30.14
C ARG A 311 -5.40 18.67 -28.83
N LEU A 312 -5.22 17.37 -28.58
CA LEU A 312 -4.59 16.86 -27.36
C LEU A 312 -3.14 17.37 -27.20
N VAL A 313 -2.34 17.31 -28.26
CA VAL A 313 -0.94 17.78 -28.23
C VAL A 313 -0.85 19.31 -28.10
N GLU A 314 -1.83 20.06 -28.61
CA GLU A 314 -1.92 21.52 -28.47
C GLU A 314 -2.42 21.98 -27.09
N GLY A 315 -2.76 21.05 -26.19
CA GLY A 315 -3.12 21.34 -24.80
C GLY A 315 -4.61 21.24 -24.48
N ASP A 316 -5.40 20.61 -25.36
CA ASP A 316 -6.79 20.26 -25.06
C ASP A 316 -6.84 19.00 -24.19
N PHE A 317 -6.98 19.19 -22.88
CA PHE A 317 -7.10 18.12 -21.89
C PHE A 317 -8.53 17.96 -21.36
N ASP A 318 -9.51 18.28 -22.20
CA ASP A 318 -10.89 17.86 -21.98
C ASP A 318 -10.95 16.33 -21.94
N PHE A 319 -11.99 15.82 -21.27
CA PHE A 319 -12.11 14.40 -20.96
C PHE A 319 -12.07 13.52 -22.23
N ASP A 320 -12.67 13.96 -23.33
CA ASP A 320 -12.70 13.22 -24.59
C ASP A 320 -11.32 13.16 -25.28
N SER A 321 -10.56 14.25 -25.27
CA SER A 321 -9.20 14.30 -25.80
C SER A 321 -8.26 13.39 -25.02
N VAL A 322 -8.37 13.37 -23.69
CA VAL A 322 -7.56 12.48 -22.84
C VAL A 322 -7.91 11.01 -23.07
N GLN A 323 -9.21 10.66 -23.14
CA GLN A 323 -9.65 9.30 -23.45
C GLN A 323 -9.14 8.81 -24.82
N TYR A 324 -9.06 9.69 -25.82
CA TYR A 324 -8.46 9.37 -27.12
C TYR A 324 -6.98 8.97 -26.97
N GLY A 325 -6.21 9.75 -26.21
CA GLY A 325 -4.81 9.44 -25.90
C GLY A 325 -4.66 8.11 -25.15
N GLN A 326 -5.53 7.84 -24.18
CA GLN A 326 -5.56 6.60 -23.42
C GLN A 326 -5.88 5.38 -24.29
N LEU A 327 -6.84 5.48 -25.21
CA LEU A 327 -7.13 4.41 -26.18
C LEU A 327 -5.91 4.10 -27.05
N MET A 328 -5.19 5.14 -27.48
CA MET A 328 -3.98 4.99 -28.29
C MET A 328 -2.86 4.29 -27.51
N ILE A 329 -2.67 4.67 -26.24
CA ILE A 329 -1.70 4.02 -25.32
C ILE A 329 -2.09 2.57 -25.07
N ALA A 330 -3.35 2.28 -24.75
CA ALA A 330 -3.83 0.92 -24.50
C ALA A 330 -3.63 0.01 -25.71
N LEU A 331 -3.82 0.53 -26.94
CA LEU A 331 -3.49 -0.22 -28.16
C LEU A 331 -1.99 -0.49 -28.26
N GLY A 332 -1.15 0.50 -27.96
CA GLY A 332 0.29 0.36 -27.87
C GLY A 332 0.71 -0.74 -26.90
N ASP A 333 0.23 -0.70 -25.67
CA ASP A 333 0.54 -1.69 -24.62
C ASP A 333 0.15 -3.11 -25.05
N SER A 334 -1.05 -3.26 -25.60
CA SER A 334 -1.56 -4.57 -26.03
C SER A 334 -0.73 -5.24 -27.14
N LYS A 335 0.07 -4.46 -27.88
CA LYS A 335 0.88 -4.90 -29.02
C LYS A 335 2.35 -4.44 -28.90
N VAL A 336 2.82 -4.17 -27.68
CA VAL A 336 4.16 -3.60 -27.42
C VAL A 336 5.28 -4.45 -28.04
N GLU A 337 5.23 -5.78 -27.88
CA GLU A 337 6.20 -6.71 -28.47
C GLU A 337 6.19 -6.65 -30.01
N THR A 338 5.01 -6.59 -30.62
CA THR A 338 4.88 -6.45 -32.07
C THR A 338 5.45 -5.12 -32.56
N LEU A 339 5.26 -4.03 -31.82
CA LEU A 339 5.80 -2.71 -32.14
C LEU A 339 7.33 -2.65 -31.99
N ILE A 340 7.90 -3.36 -31.02
CA ILE A 340 9.36 -3.47 -30.83
C ILE A 340 10.04 -4.15 -32.02
N HIS A 341 9.46 -5.25 -32.52
CA HIS A 341 9.97 -5.96 -33.69
C HIS A 341 9.55 -5.34 -35.03
N GLY A 342 8.53 -4.48 -35.02
CA GLY A 342 7.96 -3.82 -36.19
C GLY A 342 8.86 -2.72 -36.75
N VAL A 343 9.76 -3.07 -37.67
CA VAL A 343 10.63 -2.10 -38.39
C VAL A 343 9.93 -1.47 -39.62
N ASP A 344 8.62 -1.67 -39.75
CA ASP A 344 7.84 -1.12 -40.85
C ASP A 344 7.41 0.33 -40.59
N ALA A 345 7.10 1.05 -41.67
CA ALA A 345 6.78 2.48 -41.60
C ALA A 345 5.51 2.80 -40.80
N ARG A 346 4.58 1.84 -40.67
CA ARG A 346 3.34 2.04 -39.91
C ARG A 346 3.62 1.98 -38.42
N SER A 347 4.36 0.96 -37.97
CA SER A 347 4.80 0.81 -36.58
C SER A 347 5.63 2.01 -36.13
N SER A 348 6.62 2.44 -36.92
CA SER A 348 7.42 3.63 -36.60
C SER A 348 6.58 4.92 -36.54
N ARG A 349 5.57 5.09 -37.42
CA ARG A 349 4.67 6.25 -37.38
C ARG A 349 3.77 6.23 -36.14
N PHE A 350 3.27 5.06 -35.75
CA PHE A 350 2.46 4.92 -34.56
C PHE A 350 3.27 5.22 -33.28
N LEU A 351 4.49 4.67 -33.16
CA LEU A 351 5.43 5.00 -32.08
C LEU A 351 5.80 6.49 -32.06
N ALA A 352 5.97 7.11 -33.23
CA ALA A 352 6.21 8.56 -33.31
C ALA A 352 5.04 9.39 -32.78
N HIS A 353 3.79 8.97 -33.01
CA HIS A 353 2.62 9.63 -32.42
C HIS A 353 2.56 9.42 -30.90
N LEU A 354 2.86 8.22 -30.39
CA LEU A 354 2.92 7.94 -28.95
C LEU A 354 4.00 8.78 -28.27
N ARG A 355 5.17 8.91 -28.91
CA ARG A 355 6.22 9.84 -28.48
C ARG A 355 5.71 11.28 -28.44
N GLY A 356 4.94 11.71 -29.45
CA GLY A 356 4.41 13.07 -29.48
C GLY A 356 3.40 13.37 -28.37
N LEU A 357 2.75 12.36 -27.76
CA LEU A 357 1.93 12.56 -26.56
C LEU A 357 2.76 13.10 -25.38
N LEU A 358 4.04 12.71 -25.26
CA LEU A 358 4.96 13.25 -24.25
C LEU A 358 5.29 14.75 -24.48
N SER A 359 5.03 15.26 -25.68
CA SER A 359 5.28 16.64 -26.07
C SER A 359 4.04 17.55 -26.01
N ALA A 360 2.93 17.07 -25.44
CA ALA A 360 1.72 17.87 -25.30
C ALA A 360 1.99 19.19 -24.54
N GLN A 361 1.30 20.27 -24.91
CA GLN A 361 1.51 21.58 -24.29
C GLN A 361 0.97 21.64 -22.86
N GLY A 362 1.66 22.35 -21.97
CA GLY A 362 1.29 22.48 -20.56
C GLY A 362 2.29 21.81 -19.63
N TYR A 363 2.12 21.95 -18.32
CA TYR A 363 2.97 21.29 -17.33
C TYR A 363 2.44 19.90 -16.94
N PRO A 364 3.30 18.86 -16.84
CA PRO A 364 2.91 17.51 -16.44
C PRO A 364 2.05 17.49 -15.18
N VAL A 365 1.00 16.67 -15.19
CA VAL A 365 0.02 16.46 -14.11
C VAL A 365 -0.93 17.63 -13.89
N THR A 366 -0.43 18.85 -13.75
CA THR A 366 -1.27 20.03 -13.47
C THR A 366 -2.14 20.43 -14.65
N GLU A 367 -1.55 20.47 -15.84
CA GLU A 367 -2.24 20.83 -17.08
C GLU A 367 -2.25 19.61 -18.01
N ASP A 368 -1.07 19.07 -18.28
CA ASP A 368 -0.86 17.92 -19.15
C ASP A 368 -1.19 16.61 -18.43
N LYS A 369 -2.42 16.13 -18.67
CA LYS A 369 -2.97 14.90 -18.10
C LYS A 369 -2.56 13.62 -18.86
N ILE A 370 -1.96 13.74 -20.05
CA ILE A 370 -1.57 12.58 -20.87
C ILE A 370 -0.10 12.20 -20.69
N PHE A 371 0.73 13.12 -20.19
CA PHE A 371 2.16 12.89 -19.98
C PHE A 371 2.48 11.62 -19.18
N VAL A 372 1.86 11.44 -18.00
CA VAL A 372 2.16 10.29 -17.12
C VAL A 372 1.73 8.96 -17.76
N PRO A 373 0.49 8.80 -18.28
CA PRO A 373 0.13 7.59 -19.03
C PRO A 373 1.05 7.30 -20.22
N ALA A 374 1.44 8.33 -20.98
CA ALA A 374 2.36 8.15 -22.10
C ALA A 374 3.76 7.72 -21.64
N LEU A 375 4.22 8.22 -20.49
CA LEU A 375 5.50 7.86 -19.89
C LEU A 375 5.50 6.40 -19.41
N GLU A 376 4.42 5.94 -18.78
CA GLU A 376 4.24 4.55 -18.34
C GLU A 376 4.35 3.58 -19.54
N PHE A 377 3.72 3.89 -20.68
CA PHE A 377 3.90 3.12 -21.92
C PHE A 377 5.38 2.98 -22.31
N TRP A 378 6.16 4.08 -22.27
CA TRP A 378 7.58 4.01 -22.63
C TRP A 378 8.40 3.23 -21.61
N SER A 379 8.03 3.24 -20.33
CA SER A 379 8.64 2.37 -19.32
C SER A 379 8.39 0.90 -19.64
N THR A 380 7.14 0.52 -19.90
CA THR A 380 6.78 -0.85 -20.33
C THR A 380 7.47 -1.24 -21.64
N TYR A 381 7.58 -0.32 -22.59
CA TYR A 381 8.30 -0.54 -23.85
C TYR A 381 9.78 -0.85 -23.59
N VAL A 382 10.46 -0.11 -22.71
CA VAL A 382 11.88 -0.32 -22.39
C VAL A 382 12.08 -1.62 -21.62
N GLU A 383 11.21 -1.95 -20.67
CA GLU A 383 11.26 -3.21 -19.93
C GLU A 383 11.09 -4.41 -20.88
N THR A 384 10.07 -4.37 -21.75
CA THR A 384 9.83 -5.43 -22.75
C THR A 384 10.99 -5.51 -23.74
N LEU A 385 11.53 -4.38 -24.20
CA LEU A 385 12.72 -4.32 -25.06
C LEU A 385 13.91 -5.00 -24.40
N THR A 386 14.13 -4.74 -23.11
CA THR A 386 15.21 -5.33 -22.31
C THR A 386 15.04 -6.85 -22.26
N ASP A 387 13.85 -7.34 -21.92
CA ASP A 387 13.54 -8.76 -21.88
C ASP A 387 13.77 -9.45 -23.24
N SER A 388 13.28 -8.85 -24.34
CA SER A 388 13.47 -9.35 -25.70
C SER A 388 14.95 -9.41 -26.12
N ILE A 389 15.76 -8.42 -25.72
CA ILE A 389 17.21 -8.41 -26.00
C ILE A 389 17.92 -9.59 -25.32
N TYR A 390 17.51 -9.95 -24.10
CA TYR A 390 18.13 -11.05 -23.35
C TYR A 390 17.57 -12.44 -23.70
N SER A 391 16.36 -12.53 -24.26
CA SER A 391 15.75 -13.80 -24.64
C SER A 391 16.14 -14.33 -26.03
N GLU A 392 16.50 -13.45 -26.97
CA GLU A 392 16.78 -13.82 -28.37
C GLU A 392 18.28 -14.00 -28.69
N ASP A 393 18.58 -14.96 -29.58
CA ASP A 393 19.93 -15.20 -30.12
C ASP A 393 20.46 -13.96 -30.90
N GLU A 394 21.79 -13.72 -30.85
CA GLU A 394 22.42 -12.49 -31.39
C GLU A 394 22.18 -12.26 -32.89
N GLU A 395 21.92 -13.29 -33.69
CA GLU A 395 21.79 -13.21 -35.15
C GLU A 395 20.48 -12.53 -35.63
N SER A 396 19.50 -12.31 -34.75
CA SER A 396 18.16 -11.77 -35.07
C SER A 396 17.93 -10.30 -34.66
N LYS A 397 18.94 -9.62 -34.11
CA LYS A 397 18.80 -8.32 -33.39
C LYS A 397 18.79 -7.06 -34.27
N ALA A 398 18.46 -7.16 -35.56
CA ALA A 398 18.45 -6.00 -36.47
C ALA A 398 17.44 -4.90 -36.03
N TRP A 399 16.38 -5.29 -35.33
CA TRP A 399 15.34 -4.41 -34.78
C TRP A 399 15.81 -3.60 -33.56
N VAL A 400 16.82 -4.08 -32.82
CA VAL A 400 17.28 -3.47 -31.55
C VAL A 400 17.75 -2.03 -31.73
N SER A 401 18.49 -1.75 -32.80
CA SER A 401 18.96 -0.38 -33.08
C SER A 401 17.81 0.58 -33.36
N ALA A 402 16.77 0.14 -34.08
CA ALA A 402 15.61 0.96 -34.38
C ALA A 402 14.75 1.19 -33.13
N ALA A 403 14.48 0.12 -32.38
CA ALA A 403 13.73 0.19 -31.12
C ALA A 403 14.43 1.07 -30.08
N THR A 404 15.76 0.94 -29.92
CA THR A 404 16.54 1.79 -29.01
C THR A 404 16.55 3.25 -29.45
N SER A 405 16.55 3.53 -30.76
CA SER A 405 16.44 4.90 -31.29
C SER A 405 15.14 5.57 -30.86
N HIS A 406 14.00 4.85 -30.92
CA HIS A 406 12.72 5.37 -30.48
C HIS A 406 12.72 5.75 -28.99
N VAL A 407 13.35 4.93 -28.15
CA VAL A 407 13.50 5.21 -26.71
C VAL A 407 14.35 6.47 -26.49
N LEU A 408 15.51 6.58 -27.16
CA LEU A 408 16.38 7.74 -27.04
C LEU A 408 15.69 9.04 -27.50
N GLU A 409 14.88 8.96 -28.56
CA GLU A 409 14.06 10.08 -29.03
C GLU A 409 12.97 10.46 -28.01
N ALA A 410 12.32 9.49 -27.36
CA ALA A 410 11.38 9.75 -26.28
C ALA A 410 12.06 10.44 -25.09
N ILE A 411 13.21 9.94 -24.65
CA ILE A 411 14.02 10.56 -23.59
C ILE A 411 14.36 12.00 -23.95
N SER A 412 14.80 12.25 -25.20
CA SER A 412 15.18 13.59 -25.68
C SER A 412 14.06 14.63 -25.54
N THR A 413 12.81 14.18 -25.51
CA THR A 413 11.61 15.00 -25.28
C THR A 413 11.33 15.13 -23.77
N VAL A 414 11.29 14.01 -23.06
CA VAL A 414 10.83 13.93 -21.66
C VAL A 414 11.71 14.73 -20.69
N TRP A 415 13.04 14.73 -20.86
CA TRP A 415 13.93 15.43 -19.94
C TRP A 415 13.68 16.95 -19.92
N GLN A 416 13.21 17.53 -21.03
CA GLN A 416 12.89 18.96 -21.10
C GLN A 416 11.54 19.27 -20.42
N ARG A 417 10.59 18.33 -20.51
CA ARG A 417 9.22 18.47 -19.98
C ARG A 417 9.20 18.49 -18.46
N ILE A 418 10.17 17.84 -17.81
CA ILE A 418 10.33 17.84 -16.35
C ILE A 418 11.09 19.05 -15.79
N ALA A 419 11.48 20.01 -16.63
CA ALA A 419 12.11 21.24 -16.15
C ALA A 419 11.11 22.04 -15.30
N TYR A 420 11.56 22.54 -14.14
CA TYR A 420 10.67 23.34 -13.30
C TYR A 420 10.12 24.57 -14.03
N PRO A 421 8.82 24.88 -13.86
CA PRO A 421 8.27 26.14 -14.34
C PRO A 421 8.93 27.35 -13.68
N PRO A 422 8.79 28.55 -14.28
CA PRO A 422 9.09 29.82 -13.63
C PRO A 422 8.43 29.95 -12.25
N ALA A 423 9.10 30.62 -11.31
CA ALA A 423 8.69 30.68 -9.90
C ALA A 423 7.28 31.27 -9.68
N ASN A 424 6.83 32.17 -10.55
CA ASN A 424 5.48 32.73 -10.52
C ASN A 424 4.40 31.69 -10.83
N VAL A 425 4.66 30.77 -11.78
CA VAL A 425 3.74 29.68 -12.10
C VAL A 425 3.73 28.66 -10.97
N LEU A 426 4.91 28.24 -10.49
CA LEU A 426 5.01 27.28 -9.38
C LEU A 426 4.30 27.77 -8.10
N ALA A 427 4.26 29.08 -7.88
CA ALA A 427 3.56 29.68 -6.74
C ALA A 427 2.04 29.55 -6.82
N THR A 428 1.47 29.44 -8.04
CA THR A 428 0.02 29.25 -8.25
C THR A 428 -0.44 27.82 -7.97
N TRP A 429 0.47 26.85 -8.08
CA TRP A 429 0.16 25.44 -7.86
C TRP A 429 -0.16 25.15 -6.41
N ASP A 430 -1.14 24.28 -6.19
CA ASP A 430 -1.50 23.79 -4.87
C ASP A 430 -0.54 22.67 -4.39
N SER A 431 -0.84 22.06 -3.24
CA SER A 431 -0.01 20.98 -2.71
C SER A 431 -0.08 19.69 -3.53
N ALA A 432 -1.24 19.41 -4.15
CA ALA A 432 -1.45 18.20 -4.94
C ALA A 432 -0.70 18.30 -6.28
N ASP A 433 -0.78 19.44 -6.96
CA ASP A 433 -0.06 19.73 -8.20
C ASP A 433 1.47 19.58 -8.03
N ARG A 434 2.00 20.17 -6.95
CA ARG A 434 3.44 20.09 -6.66
C ARG A 434 3.90 18.68 -6.33
N ALA A 435 3.06 17.91 -5.63
CA ALA A 435 3.34 16.50 -5.32
C ALA A 435 3.30 15.66 -6.60
N GLY A 436 2.24 15.81 -7.40
CA GLY A 436 2.05 15.10 -8.66
C GLY A 436 3.16 15.38 -9.68
N PHE A 437 3.55 16.65 -9.88
CA PHE A 437 4.73 16.96 -10.71
C PHE A 437 6.00 16.32 -10.14
N GLY A 438 6.16 16.29 -8.81
CA GLY A 438 7.27 15.62 -8.15
C GLY A 438 7.31 14.11 -8.41
N ASP A 439 6.16 13.46 -8.45
CA ASP A 439 6.02 12.03 -8.75
C ASP A 439 6.30 11.76 -10.24
N ALA A 440 5.75 12.56 -11.16
CA ALA A 440 6.07 12.47 -12.58
C ALA A 440 7.58 12.59 -12.87
N ARG A 441 8.31 13.43 -12.10
CA ARG A 441 9.78 13.50 -12.21
C ARG A 441 10.48 12.21 -11.76
N LYS A 442 9.94 11.51 -10.77
CA LYS A 442 10.47 10.20 -10.34
C LYS A 442 10.20 9.14 -11.39
N ASP A 443 9.01 9.13 -11.98
CA ASP A 443 8.68 8.19 -13.06
C ASP A 443 9.65 8.37 -14.25
N VAL A 444 10.04 9.61 -14.56
CA VAL A 444 11.08 9.90 -15.57
C VAL A 444 12.45 9.38 -15.13
N ALA A 445 12.81 9.52 -13.86
CA ALA A 445 14.04 8.97 -13.32
C ALA A 445 14.07 7.43 -13.46
N ASP A 446 12.95 6.76 -13.15
CA ASP A 446 12.82 5.31 -13.27
C ASP A 446 12.93 4.87 -14.75
N LEU A 447 12.28 5.57 -15.68
CA LEU A 447 12.45 5.34 -17.12
C LEU A 447 13.91 5.48 -17.58
N LEU A 448 14.63 6.48 -17.07
CA LEU A 448 16.05 6.67 -17.39
C LEU A 448 16.91 5.52 -16.88
N GLN A 449 16.64 5.03 -15.66
CA GLN A 449 17.35 3.87 -15.09
C GLN A 449 17.06 2.60 -15.90
N SER A 450 15.81 2.36 -16.28
CA SER A 450 15.45 1.25 -17.17
C SER A 450 16.11 1.41 -18.54
N THR A 451 16.21 2.61 -19.09
CA THR A 451 16.88 2.83 -20.39
C THR A 451 18.39 2.64 -20.31
N PHE A 452 19.01 2.89 -19.15
CA PHE A 452 20.43 2.64 -18.95
C PHE A 452 20.79 1.15 -19.13
N THR A 453 19.89 0.22 -18.82
CA THR A 453 20.16 -1.22 -19.02
C THR A 453 20.37 -1.57 -20.50
N VAL A 454 19.72 -0.83 -21.41
CA VAL A 454 19.82 -1.00 -22.86
C VAL A 454 20.99 -0.19 -23.46
N THR A 455 21.17 1.06 -23.00
CA THR A 455 22.07 2.04 -23.63
C THR A 455 23.44 2.19 -22.95
N GLY A 456 23.53 1.82 -21.67
CA GLY A 456 24.74 1.85 -20.86
C GLY A 456 25.37 3.25 -20.69
N PRO A 457 26.72 3.33 -20.57
CA PRO A 457 27.47 4.58 -20.28
C PRO A 457 27.23 5.76 -21.25
N SER A 458 26.69 5.49 -22.45
CA SER A 458 26.36 6.53 -23.43
C SER A 458 25.30 7.51 -22.91
N LEU A 459 24.38 7.05 -22.06
CA LEU A 459 23.33 7.88 -21.47
C LEU A 459 23.89 8.87 -20.45
N ILE A 460 24.85 8.44 -19.63
CA ILE A 460 25.59 9.33 -18.70
C ILE A 460 26.35 10.40 -19.47
N SER A 461 27.01 9.99 -20.55
CA SER A 461 27.74 10.92 -21.43
C SER A 461 26.82 11.97 -22.04
N THR A 462 25.59 11.57 -22.40
CA THR A 462 24.57 12.48 -22.92
C THR A 462 24.17 13.53 -21.89
N PHE A 463 23.76 13.12 -20.69
CA PHE A 463 23.32 14.07 -19.65
C PHE A 463 24.48 14.87 -19.03
N GLY A 464 25.69 14.32 -18.96
CA GLY A 464 26.89 15.04 -18.58
C GLY A 464 27.20 16.18 -19.55
N ASN A 465 27.14 15.91 -20.86
CA ASN A 465 27.33 16.93 -21.90
C ASN A 465 26.21 17.98 -21.88
N LEU A 466 24.94 17.59 -21.71
CA LEU A 466 23.82 18.53 -21.58
C LEU A 466 23.97 19.44 -20.35
N THR A 467 24.46 18.89 -19.24
CA THR A 467 24.77 19.67 -18.02
C THR A 467 25.84 20.71 -18.31
N LEU A 468 26.94 20.33 -18.95
CA LEU A 468 28.04 21.24 -19.32
C LEU A 468 27.59 22.34 -20.30
N GLN A 469 26.79 21.99 -21.31
CA GLN A 469 26.24 22.94 -22.28
C GLN A 469 25.29 23.95 -21.65
N SER A 470 24.62 23.57 -20.56
CA SER A 470 23.61 24.39 -19.89
C SER A 470 24.18 25.30 -18.78
N LEU A 471 25.51 25.36 -18.61
CA LEU A 471 26.18 26.24 -17.62
C LEU A 471 26.10 27.75 -17.94
N SER A 472 25.28 28.14 -18.92
CA SER A 472 25.08 29.53 -19.31
C SER A 472 23.96 30.22 -18.50
N PRO A 473 24.02 31.54 -18.28
CA PRO A 473 23.03 32.26 -17.48
C PRO A 473 21.60 32.26 -18.03
N ASN A 474 21.41 31.89 -19.30
CA ASN A 474 20.10 31.85 -19.94
C ASN A 474 19.43 30.46 -19.91
N SER A 475 20.10 29.44 -19.36
CA SER A 475 19.68 28.04 -19.46
C SER A 475 19.51 27.33 -18.11
N TRP A 476 19.21 28.05 -17.04
CA TRP A 476 19.13 27.49 -15.69
C TRP A 476 18.06 26.40 -15.49
N SER A 477 16.94 26.47 -16.22
CA SER A 477 15.91 25.42 -16.22
C SER A 477 16.46 24.12 -16.82
N ASN A 478 17.18 24.23 -17.94
CA ASN A 478 17.78 23.09 -18.64
C ASN A 478 18.94 22.51 -17.82
N LEU A 479 19.72 23.37 -17.16
CA LEU A 479 20.76 22.92 -16.24
C LEU A 479 20.16 22.11 -15.08
N GLU A 480 19.06 22.57 -14.49
CA GLU A 480 18.40 21.86 -13.40
C GLU A 480 17.86 20.51 -13.87
N ALA A 481 17.17 20.46 -15.00
CA ALA A 481 16.61 19.22 -15.54
C ALA A 481 17.71 18.23 -15.94
N ALA A 482 18.76 18.67 -16.63
CA ALA A 482 19.88 17.83 -17.02
C ALA A 482 20.66 17.30 -15.79
N ALA A 483 20.90 18.15 -14.79
CA ALA A 483 21.53 17.73 -13.54
C ALA A 483 20.67 16.75 -12.75
N PHE A 484 19.34 16.92 -12.75
CA PHE A 484 18.41 15.96 -12.16
C PHE A 484 18.46 14.60 -12.86
N CYS A 485 18.40 14.57 -14.20
CA CYS A 485 18.49 13.35 -15.00
C CYS A 485 19.85 12.66 -14.87
N LEU A 486 20.94 13.43 -14.80
CA LEU A 486 22.27 12.88 -14.53
C LEU A 486 22.28 12.26 -13.12
N GLY A 487 21.79 13.00 -12.12
CA GLY A 487 21.72 12.53 -10.75
C GLY A 487 20.83 11.30 -10.56
N SER A 488 19.78 11.09 -11.36
CA SER A 488 18.95 9.87 -11.26
C SER A 488 19.65 8.61 -11.74
N LEU A 489 20.72 8.76 -12.52
CA LEU A 489 21.52 7.65 -13.05
C LEU A 489 22.73 7.29 -12.16
N ALA A 490 22.88 7.93 -11.00
CA ALA A 490 24.03 7.70 -10.12
C ALA A 490 24.14 6.24 -9.65
N ASP A 491 23.02 5.63 -9.25
CA ASP A 491 22.96 4.24 -8.78
C ASP A 491 23.33 3.25 -9.88
N CYS A 492 23.06 3.58 -11.15
CA CYS A 492 23.39 2.74 -12.30
C CYS A 492 24.90 2.61 -12.56
N VAL A 493 25.71 3.53 -12.04
CA VAL A 493 27.16 3.59 -12.25
C VAL A 493 27.96 3.48 -10.96
N ALA A 494 27.30 3.10 -9.86
CA ALA A 494 27.98 2.83 -8.59
C ALA A 494 29.06 1.76 -8.80
N GLY A 495 30.32 2.12 -8.56
CA GLY A 495 31.48 1.24 -8.76
C GLY A 495 31.96 1.05 -10.21
N ASP A 496 31.37 1.68 -11.22
CA ASP A 496 31.80 1.56 -12.62
C ASP A 496 32.69 2.74 -13.07
N PRO A 497 33.98 2.52 -13.37
CA PRO A 497 34.90 3.59 -13.75
C PRO A 497 34.68 4.13 -15.18
N ARG A 498 33.88 3.46 -16.03
CA ARG A 498 33.69 3.86 -17.44
C ARG A 498 33.08 5.25 -17.60
N CYS A 499 32.40 5.75 -16.57
CA CYS A 499 31.74 7.05 -16.58
C CYS A 499 32.55 8.17 -15.92
N ASP A 500 33.68 7.84 -15.28
CA ASP A 500 34.45 8.78 -14.44
C ASP A 500 35.05 9.94 -15.25
N GLU A 501 35.32 9.76 -16.55
CA GLU A 501 35.82 10.85 -17.41
C GLU A 501 34.77 11.94 -17.64
N THR A 502 33.54 11.55 -17.97
CA THR A 502 32.41 12.48 -18.12
C THR A 502 32.12 13.18 -16.79
N LEU A 503 32.09 12.45 -15.68
CA LEU A 503 31.86 13.02 -14.35
C LEU A 503 32.98 13.99 -13.94
N ARG A 504 34.24 13.66 -14.26
CA ARG A 504 35.38 14.56 -14.05
C ARG A 504 35.20 15.86 -14.82
N ALA A 505 34.76 15.81 -16.08
CA ALA A 505 34.49 17.01 -16.86
C ALA A 505 33.40 17.89 -16.20
N VAL A 506 32.35 17.29 -15.64
CA VAL A 506 31.27 18.01 -14.93
C VAL A 506 31.78 18.65 -13.63
N PHE A 507 32.43 17.89 -12.74
CA PHE A 507 32.83 18.37 -11.42
C PHE A 507 34.09 19.25 -11.42
N SER A 508 34.89 19.23 -12.50
CA SER A 508 36.00 20.18 -12.72
C SER A 508 35.59 21.43 -13.50
N SER A 509 34.31 21.53 -13.90
CA SER A 509 33.79 22.70 -14.59
C SER A 509 33.61 23.92 -13.66
N PRO A 510 33.28 25.11 -14.19
CA PRO A 510 32.95 26.30 -13.39
C PRO A 510 31.70 26.16 -12.52
N LEU A 511 31.04 24.99 -12.50
CA LEU A 511 29.84 24.72 -11.72
C LEU A 511 30.00 25.09 -10.24
N PHE A 512 31.13 24.74 -9.61
CA PHE A 512 31.34 25.06 -8.19
C PHE A 512 31.44 26.56 -7.92
N ASP A 513 32.13 27.31 -8.78
CA ASP A 513 32.24 28.77 -8.65
C ASP A 513 30.88 29.46 -8.88
N LEU A 514 30.09 28.96 -9.83
CA LEU A 514 28.73 29.45 -10.08
C LEU A 514 27.81 29.23 -8.87
N LEU A 515 27.92 28.09 -8.17
CA LEU A 515 27.10 27.79 -6.99
C LEU A 515 27.45 28.67 -5.78
N GLN A 516 28.69 29.19 -5.70
CA GLN A 516 29.13 30.16 -4.69
C GLN A 516 28.62 31.58 -4.96
N THR A 517 28.20 31.89 -6.19
CA THR A 517 27.73 33.23 -6.58
C THR A 517 26.38 33.57 -5.92
N SER A 518 26.09 34.87 -5.74
CA SER A 518 24.91 35.34 -5.01
C SER A 518 23.58 34.82 -5.58
N ARG A 519 22.56 34.73 -4.70
CA ARG A 519 21.20 34.23 -4.99
C ARG A 519 20.51 34.90 -6.18
N ASP A 520 20.91 36.10 -6.56
CA ASP A 520 20.29 36.87 -7.64
C ASP A 520 20.69 36.35 -9.04
N SER A 521 21.73 35.52 -9.13
CA SER A 521 22.26 35.01 -10.41
C SER A 521 21.66 33.68 -10.86
N MET A 522 21.33 32.78 -9.92
CA MET A 522 20.87 31.41 -10.20
C MET A 522 19.67 31.03 -9.31
N PRO A 523 18.58 30.46 -9.88
CA PRO A 523 17.41 30.02 -9.12
C PRO A 523 17.76 29.04 -7.99
N GLY A 524 17.08 29.17 -6.84
CA GLY A 524 17.33 28.32 -5.67
C GLY A 524 17.15 26.82 -5.92
N ARG A 525 16.15 26.43 -6.72
CA ARG A 525 15.92 25.02 -7.12
C ARG A 525 17.09 24.44 -7.90
N THR A 526 17.60 25.17 -8.91
CA THR A 526 18.78 24.76 -9.69
C THR A 526 19.99 24.55 -8.77
N ARG A 527 20.24 25.49 -7.85
CA ARG A 527 21.33 25.36 -6.85
C ARG A 527 21.16 24.12 -5.98
N GLN A 528 19.95 23.85 -5.49
CA GLN A 528 19.64 22.65 -4.69
C GLN A 528 19.92 21.36 -5.48
N THR A 529 19.44 21.26 -6.72
CA THR A 529 19.64 20.08 -7.58
C THR A 529 21.13 19.84 -7.86
N CYS A 530 21.90 20.89 -8.17
CA CYS A 530 23.34 20.76 -8.40
C CYS A 530 24.12 20.38 -7.12
N ILE A 531 23.69 20.82 -5.93
CA ILE A 531 24.29 20.36 -4.66
C ILE A 531 23.95 18.89 -4.40
N SER A 532 22.70 18.50 -4.60
CA SER A 532 22.28 17.10 -4.49
C SER A 532 22.98 16.19 -5.52
N LEU A 533 23.42 16.72 -6.66
CA LEU A 533 24.24 15.97 -7.62
C LEU A 533 25.58 15.53 -7.00
N ILE A 534 26.21 16.38 -6.18
CA ILE A 534 27.45 16.04 -5.47
C ILE A 534 27.21 14.90 -4.48
N GLU A 535 26.10 14.97 -3.74
CA GLU A 535 25.68 13.92 -2.81
C GLU A 535 25.51 12.56 -3.49
N ARG A 536 24.79 12.52 -4.62
CA ARG A 536 24.47 11.29 -5.33
C ARG A 536 25.69 10.59 -5.94
N TYR A 537 26.75 11.34 -6.25
CA TYR A 537 27.99 10.81 -6.80
C TYR A 537 29.10 10.63 -5.75
N SER A 538 28.75 10.35 -4.48
CA SER A 538 29.74 10.11 -3.41
C SER A 538 30.78 9.05 -3.76
N ASP A 539 30.35 7.98 -4.42
CA ASP A 539 31.22 6.85 -4.80
C ASP A 539 32.25 7.26 -5.86
N TYR A 540 31.90 8.22 -6.71
CA TYR A 540 32.85 8.81 -7.66
C TYR A 540 33.94 9.59 -6.93
N PHE A 541 33.60 10.37 -5.90
CA PHE A 541 34.58 11.13 -5.12
C PHE A 541 35.50 10.24 -4.27
N GLU A 542 35.06 9.03 -3.91
CA GLU A 542 35.91 8.02 -3.28
C GLU A 542 37.01 7.53 -4.25
N ARG A 543 36.69 7.37 -5.54
CA ARG A 543 37.65 6.95 -6.57
C ARG A 543 38.52 8.10 -7.09
N GLU A 544 37.92 9.24 -7.38
CA GLU A 544 38.57 10.44 -7.92
C GLU A 544 38.69 11.53 -6.85
N THR A 545 39.74 11.44 -6.04
CA THR A 545 39.93 12.30 -4.86
C THR A 545 40.33 13.75 -5.17
N GLN A 546 40.69 14.05 -6.42
CA GLN A 546 41.19 15.38 -6.82
C GLN A 546 40.13 16.49 -6.66
N SER A 547 38.87 16.17 -6.92
CA SER A 547 37.76 17.13 -6.88
C SER A 547 37.11 17.27 -5.49
N LEU A 548 37.43 16.36 -4.56
CA LEU A 548 36.82 16.28 -3.22
C LEU A 548 37.05 17.54 -2.36
N PRO A 549 38.28 18.12 -2.28
CA PRO A 549 38.49 19.35 -1.50
C PRO A 549 37.66 20.54 -2.01
N SER A 550 37.56 20.69 -3.34
CA SER A 550 36.78 21.76 -3.96
C SER A 550 35.28 21.61 -3.68
N ALA A 551 34.77 20.38 -3.71
CA ALA A 551 33.39 20.07 -3.36
C ALA A 551 33.10 20.39 -1.88
N LEU A 552 33.95 19.95 -0.95
CA LEU A 552 33.77 20.23 0.49
C LEU A 552 33.84 21.73 0.80
N ASN A 553 34.80 22.46 0.21
CA ASN A 553 34.91 23.91 0.38
C ASN A 553 33.64 24.65 -0.08
N LEU A 554 33.08 24.26 -1.23
CA LEU A 554 31.79 24.76 -1.70
C LEU A 554 30.69 24.46 -0.68
N LEU A 555 30.55 23.19 -0.26
CA LEU A 555 29.45 22.77 0.61
C LEU A 555 29.46 23.50 1.96
N PHE A 556 30.64 23.68 2.58
CA PHE A 556 30.76 24.46 3.80
C PHE A 556 30.50 25.95 3.59
N SER A 557 30.86 26.52 2.43
CA SER A 557 30.62 27.94 2.13
C SER A 557 29.13 28.29 2.02
N VAL A 558 28.30 27.34 1.59
CA VAL A 558 26.85 27.56 1.36
C VAL A 558 25.97 27.15 2.54
N LEU A 559 26.54 26.64 3.64
CA LEU A 559 25.79 26.29 4.86
C LEU A 559 25.07 27.47 5.51
N ALA A 560 25.55 28.69 5.29
CA ALA A 560 24.93 29.91 5.78
C ALA A 560 23.64 30.28 5.02
N ASP A 561 23.38 29.66 3.87
CA ASP A 561 22.19 29.88 3.04
C ASP A 561 21.05 28.95 3.51
N PRO A 562 19.94 29.46 4.11
CA PRO A 562 18.81 28.64 4.55
C PRO A 562 18.24 27.66 3.51
N LEU A 563 18.32 27.98 2.21
CA LEU A 563 17.78 27.11 1.15
C LEU A 563 18.71 25.94 0.84
N LEU A 564 20.02 26.11 1.07
CA LEU A 564 21.06 25.15 0.70
C LEU A 564 21.64 24.42 1.91
N ALA A 565 21.46 24.94 3.13
CA ALA A 565 22.03 24.37 4.35
C ALA A 565 21.65 22.88 4.55
N GLY A 566 20.38 22.53 4.31
CA GLY A 566 19.88 21.16 4.40
C GLY A 566 20.54 20.22 3.38
N PRO A 567 20.41 20.49 2.07
CA PRO A 567 21.09 19.72 1.03
C PRO A 567 22.60 19.64 1.23
N ALA A 568 23.27 20.76 1.52
CA ALA A 568 24.71 20.79 1.69
C ALA A 568 25.17 19.96 2.90
N ALA A 569 24.47 20.04 4.04
CA ALA A 569 24.80 19.21 5.20
C ALA A 569 24.61 17.71 4.92
N ARG A 570 23.63 17.34 4.09
CA ARG A 570 23.44 15.95 3.63
C ARG A 570 24.56 15.51 2.70
N SER A 571 24.95 16.34 1.74
CA SER A 571 26.10 16.06 0.85
C SER A 571 27.40 15.91 1.63
N ILE A 572 27.68 16.78 2.61
CA ILE A 572 28.86 16.67 3.49
C ILE A 572 28.83 15.34 4.24
N GLN A 573 27.68 14.99 4.82
CA GLN A 573 27.52 13.71 5.52
C GLN A 573 27.83 12.53 4.59
N GLN A 574 27.22 12.46 3.42
CA GLN A 574 27.43 11.33 2.51
C GLN A 574 28.90 11.23 2.04
N LEU A 575 29.52 12.35 1.64
CA LEU A 575 30.93 12.38 1.25
C LEU A 575 31.86 11.94 2.38
N CYS A 576 31.59 12.37 3.62
CA CYS A 576 32.37 11.92 4.78
C CYS A 576 32.18 10.43 5.08
N PHE A 577 30.98 9.87 4.88
CA PHE A 577 30.71 8.45 5.10
C PHE A 577 31.41 7.55 4.08
N SER A 578 31.40 7.93 2.79
CA SER A 578 32.09 7.19 1.72
C SER A 578 33.62 7.38 1.78
N SER A 579 34.09 8.62 1.88
CA SER A 579 35.53 8.95 1.81
C SER A 579 36.23 9.07 3.18
N ARG A 580 35.72 8.40 4.23
CA ARG A 580 36.20 8.56 5.62
C ARG A 580 37.70 8.32 5.81
N SER A 581 38.26 7.31 5.14
CA SER A 581 39.67 6.92 5.25
C SER A 581 40.61 7.98 4.65
N ILE A 582 40.18 8.60 3.55
CA ILE A 582 40.91 9.68 2.87
C ILE A 582 40.87 10.96 3.71
N LEU A 583 39.73 11.25 4.34
CA LEU A 583 39.52 12.46 5.13
C LEU A 583 40.05 12.38 6.57
N ALA A 584 40.49 11.21 7.03
CA ALA A 584 40.91 10.97 8.42
C ALA A 584 42.02 11.94 8.89
N SER A 585 42.94 12.35 8.00
CA SER A 585 43.99 13.33 8.33
C SER A 585 43.45 14.72 8.65
N GLU A 586 42.28 15.07 8.11
CA GLU A 586 41.66 16.39 8.22
C GLU A 586 40.69 16.51 9.40
N ALA A 587 40.57 15.49 10.26
CA ALA A 587 39.60 15.47 11.37
C ALA A 587 39.68 16.72 12.28
N SER A 588 40.89 17.24 12.52
CA SER A 588 41.10 18.46 13.30
C SER A 588 40.59 19.72 12.59
N ALA A 589 40.76 19.81 11.26
CA ALA A 589 40.25 20.91 10.45
C ALA A 589 38.72 20.95 10.47
N PHE A 590 38.08 19.79 10.29
CA PHE A 590 36.61 19.65 10.37
C PHE A 590 36.05 20.11 11.73
N LEU A 591 36.70 19.74 12.84
CA LEU A 591 36.29 20.19 14.18
C LEU A 591 36.42 21.71 14.35
N SER A 592 37.53 22.28 13.88
CA SER A 592 37.75 23.74 13.95
C SER A 592 36.74 24.52 13.11
N GLN A 593 36.39 24.01 11.93
CA GLN A 593 35.41 24.60 11.05
C GLN A 593 34.01 24.51 11.65
N TYR A 594 33.63 23.36 12.22
CA TYR A 594 32.36 23.23 12.94
C TYR A 594 32.27 24.20 14.12
N GLN A 595 33.34 24.34 14.91
CA GLN A 595 33.38 25.29 16.02
C GLN A 595 33.17 26.74 15.56
N SER A 596 33.80 27.13 14.45
CA SER A 596 33.63 28.46 13.84
C SER A 596 32.17 28.72 13.44
N ILE A 597 31.56 27.77 12.72
CA ILE A 597 30.18 27.91 12.22
C ILE A 597 29.16 27.86 13.37
N ALA A 598 29.38 26.99 14.36
CA ALA A 598 28.53 26.88 15.55
C ALA A 598 28.53 28.19 16.37
N THR A 599 29.70 28.84 16.50
CA THR A 599 29.83 30.12 17.21
C THR A 599 29.09 31.24 16.47
N GLN A 600 29.08 31.22 15.15
CA GLN A 600 28.39 32.20 14.32
C GLN A 600 26.85 32.01 14.26
N SER A 601 26.32 30.93 14.86
CA SER A 601 24.88 30.60 14.90
C SER A 601 24.22 30.53 13.52
N GLN A 602 24.98 30.12 12.50
CA GLN A 602 24.52 30.07 11.10
C GLN A 602 23.87 28.72 10.72
N LEU A 603 23.99 27.70 11.58
CA LEU A 603 23.52 26.34 11.33
C LEU A 603 22.11 26.10 11.87
N ASP A 604 21.24 25.55 11.02
CA ASP A 604 20.02 24.89 11.47
C ASP A 604 20.33 23.62 12.27
N CYS A 605 19.46 23.26 13.21
CA CYS A 605 19.59 22.07 14.05
C CYS A 605 19.76 20.79 13.23
N LEU A 606 19.03 20.66 12.13
CA LEU A 606 19.06 19.49 11.24
C LEU A 606 20.36 19.42 10.42
N ALA A 607 20.96 20.56 10.10
CA ALA A 607 22.28 20.61 9.48
C ALA A 607 23.37 20.28 10.51
N GLY A 608 23.23 20.79 11.73
CA GLY A 608 24.15 20.54 12.84
C GLY A 608 24.26 19.06 13.22
N GLU A 609 23.15 18.33 13.32
CA GLU A 609 23.17 16.89 13.62
C GLU A 609 23.86 16.07 12.51
N ARG A 610 23.62 16.40 11.23
CA ARG A 610 24.25 15.70 10.10
C ARG A 610 25.75 15.93 10.03
N ILE A 611 26.19 17.17 10.20
CA ILE A 611 27.62 17.50 10.18
C ILE A 611 28.34 16.84 11.36
N MET A 612 27.76 16.80 12.55
CA MET A 612 28.36 16.07 13.67
C MET A 612 28.51 14.56 13.36
N GLY A 613 27.53 13.96 12.70
CA GLY A 613 27.64 12.57 12.23
C GLY A 613 28.72 12.39 11.16
N ALA A 614 28.84 13.35 10.24
CA ALA A 614 29.89 13.38 9.21
C ALA A 614 31.29 13.40 9.82
N ILE A 615 31.51 14.30 10.80
CA ILE A 615 32.78 14.41 11.53
C ILE A 615 33.05 13.13 12.32
N ALA A 616 32.03 12.55 12.95
CA ALA A 616 32.16 11.28 13.65
C ALA A 616 32.62 10.14 12.72
N ALA A 617 32.11 10.07 11.49
CA ALA A 617 32.56 9.11 10.48
C ALA A 617 34.04 9.29 10.09
N VAL A 618 34.49 10.54 9.96
CA VAL A 618 35.92 10.84 9.72
C VAL A 618 36.78 10.44 10.94
N ILE A 619 36.32 10.74 12.16
CA ILE A 619 37.01 10.37 13.40
C ILE A 619 37.13 8.85 13.53
N GLN A 620 36.11 8.10 13.14
CA GLN A 620 36.10 6.63 13.19
C GLN A 620 37.27 6.01 12.40
N ALA A 621 37.65 6.65 11.29
CA ALA A 621 38.72 6.19 10.41
C ALA A 621 40.15 6.64 10.83
N VAL A 622 40.29 7.40 11.91
CA VAL A 622 41.61 7.84 12.43
C VAL A 622 42.38 6.63 12.99
N PRO A 623 43.60 6.33 12.49
CA PRO A 623 44.34 5.13 12.92
C PRO A 623 44.84 5.17 14.36
N ASP A 624 45.20 6.35 14.88
CA ASP A 624 45.70 6.50 16.25
C ASP A 624 44.54 6.61 17.26
N GLU A 625 44.45 5.64 18.16
CA GLU A 625 43.34 5.55 19.12
C GLU A 625 43.28 6.75 20.08
N ASN A 626 44.43 7.24 20.53
CA ASN A 626 44.50 8.37 21.46
C ASN A 626 43.99 9.67 20.83
N SER A 627 44.40 9.93 19.59
CA SER A 627 43.92 11.05 18.78
C SER A 627 42.42 10.88 18.47
N ARG A 628 41.98 9.68 18.10
CA ARG A 628 40.56 9.37 17.87
C ARG A 628 39.68 9.71 19.07
N PHE A 629 40.06 9.27 20.27
CA PHE A 629 39.34 9.61 21.50
C PHE A 629 39.39 11.11 21.81
N GLN A 630 40.49 11.80 21.50
CA GLN A 630 40.59 13.25 21.74
C GLN A 630 39.66 14.04 20.83
N HIS A 631 39.61 13.68 19.54
CA HIS A 631 38.68 14.28 18.60
C HIS A 631 37.22 13.99 18.98
N LEU A 632 36.94 12.77 19.47
CA LEU A 632 35.60 12.40 19.93
C LEU A 632 35.18 13.18 21.18
N GLU A 633 36.06 13.35 22.16
CA GLU A 633 35.80 14.17 23.36
C GLU A 633 35.48 15.62 22.98
N ALA A 634 36.24 16.18 22.02
CA ALA A 634 35.96 17.50 21.49
C ALA A 634 34.57 17.57 20.84
N LEU A 635 34.20 16.57 20.04
CA LEU A 635 32.88 16.49 19.41
C LEU A 635 31.74 16.36 20.44
N LEU A 636 31.91 15.50 21.43
CA LEU A 636 30.93 15.30 22.52
C LEU A 636 30.79 16.54 23.42
N SER A 637 31.82 17.37 23.52
CA SER A 637 31.77 18.62 24.31
C SER A 637 30.69 19.58 23.79
N PHE A 638 30.45 19.62 22.47
CA PHE A 638 29.38 20.43 21.87
C PHE A 638 27.99 19.92 22.28
N VAL A 639 27.80 18.60 22.30
CA VAL A 639 26.54 17.98 22.77
C VAL A 639 26.33 18.26 24.26
N GLN A 640 27.38 18.13 25.07
CA GLN A 640 27.32 18.43 26.50
C GLN A 640 26.96 19.90 26.75
N HIS A 641 27.46 20.82 25.91
CA HIS A 641 27.09 22.24 25.97
C HIS A 641 25.59 22.44 25.71
N ASP A 642 25.05 21.84 24.64
CA ASP A 642 23.62 21.93 24.31
C ASP A 642 22.72 21.30 25.39
N SER A 643 23.13 20.17 25.96
CA SER A 643 22.44 19.51 27.08
C SER A 643 22.42 20.39 28.34
N ARG A 644 23.57 20.98 28.73
CA ARG A 644 23.64 21.90 29.88
C ARG A 644 22.77 23.13 29.66
N LYS A 645 22.78 23.70 28.45
CA LYS A 645 21.94 24.84 28.08
C LYS A 645 20.46 24.49 28.17
N SER A 646 20.04 23.30 27.73
CA SER A 646 18.67 22.82 27.88
C SER A 646 18.21 22.78 29.35
N VAL A 647 19.01 22.14 30.22
CA VAL A 647 18.68 22.03 31.66
C VAL A 647 18.67 23.41 32.34
N GLN A 648 19.60 24.30 31.97
CA GLN A 648 19.61 25.67 32.46
C GLN A 648 18.34 26.43 32.06
N LEU A 649 17.91 26.32 30.79
CA LEU A 649 16.69 26.97 30.32
C LEU A 649 15.44 26.41 31.01
N LEU A 650 15.40 25.11 31.31
CA LEU A 650 14.29 24.49 32.04
C LEU A 650 14.16 25.01 33.47
N SER A 651 15.28 25.39 34.10
CA SER A 651 15.30 25.92 35.48
C SER A 651 14.81 27.37 35.60
N LEU A 652 14.57 28.07 34.48
CA LEU A 652 14.15 29.47 34.48
C LEU A 652 12.62 29.60 34.64
N PRO A 653 12.10 30.37 35.62
CA PRO A 653 10.66 30.46 35.92
C PRO A 653 9.80 31.09 34.81
N ARG A 654 10.38 31.97 33.98
CA ARG A 654 9.81 32.57 32.76
C ARG A 654 10.95 32.98 31.84
N LEU A 655 10.90 32.59 30.56
CA LEU A 655 11.82 33.13 29.55
C LEU A 655 11.50 34.62 29.35
N PRO A 656 12.45 35.57 29.60
CA PRO A 656 12.21 36.99 29.39
C PRO A 656 11.90 37.29 27.91
N SER A 657 10.95 38.19 27.61
CA SER A 657 10.52 38.53 26.24
C SER A 657 11.65 39.06 25.34
N ASP A 658 12.66 39.71 25.93
CA ASP A 658 13.84 40.23 25.20
C ASP A 658 14.90 39.15 24.94
N VAL A 659 14.87 38.06 25.73
CA VAL A 659 15.71 36.88 25.54
C VAL A 659 15.04 35.91 24.58
N THR A 660 13.70 35.79 24.57
CA THR A 660 12.99 34.94 23.61
C THR A 660 13.24 35.38 22.18
N ASN A 661 13.12 36.67 21.84
CA ASN A 661 13.34 37.13 20.47
C ASN A 661 14.81 36.97 20.04
N ASN A 662 15.78 37.36 20.89
CA ASN A 662 17.20 37.17 20.58
C ASN A 662 17.62 35.68 20.52
N VAL A 663 17.07 34.81 21.38
CA VAL A 663 17.41 33.39 21.40
C VAL A 663 16.72 32.61 20.28
N LEU A 664 15.52 33.02 19.85
CA LEU A 664 14.86 32.51 18.64
C LEU A 664 15.61 32.93 17.37
N ASP A 665 16.12 34.16 17.31
CA ASP A 665 16.95 34.63 16.20
C ASP A 665 18.32 33.91 16.14
N ILE A 666 18.86 33.50 17.30
CA ILE A 666 20.10 32.71 17.42
C ILE A 666 19.87 31.22 17.11
N HIS A 667 18.71 30.65 17.48
CA HIS A 667 18.32 29.29 17.13
C HIS A 667 17.41 29.30 15.90
N ARG A 668 18.02 29.40 14.72
CA ARG A 668 17.35 29.21 13.43
C ARG A 668 16.89 27.76 13.26
N CYS A 669 15.79 27.36 13.89
CA CYS A 669 15.17 26.07 13.65
C CYS A 669 13.69 26.23 13.30
N SER A 670 13.32 25.80 12.09
CA SER A 670 11.95 25.90 11.57
C SER A 670 10.93 25.05 12.34
N THR A 671 11.38 24.13 13.19
CA THR A 671 10.49 23.23 13.97
C THR A 671 10.09 23.81 15.32
N LEU A 672 10.63 24.97 15.71
CA LEU A 672 10.31 25.59 16.99
C LEU A 672 9.21 26.65 16.78
N THR A 673 7.97 26.29 17.10
CA THR A 673 6.82 27.19 16.97
C THR A 673 6.55 27.99 18.24
N GLU A 674 6.87 27.42 19.42
CA GLU A 674 6.64 28.07 20.71
C GLU A 674 7.93 28.23 21.53
N PRO A 675 8.18 29.40 22.15
CA PRO A 675 9.37 29.62 22.99
C PRO A 675 9.40 28.75 24.25
N SER A 676 8.24 28.32 24.76
CA SER A 676 8.07 27.40 25.90
C SER A 676 8.69 26.03 25.65
N GLU A 677 8.76 25.59 24.38
CA GLU A 677 9.29 24.28 24.00
C GLU A 677 10.82 24.29 23.82
N LEU A 678 11.44 25.47 23.87
CA LEU A 678 12.87 25.64 23.63
C LEU A 678 13.77 24.75 24.51
N PRO A 679 13.54 24.60 25.84
CA PRO A 679 14.35 23.69 26.65
C PRO A 679 14.28 22.25 26.14
N LEU A 680 13.08 21.76 25.82
CA LEU A 680 12.87 20.40 25.31
C LEU A 680 13.47 20.23 23.91
N HIS A 681 13.29 21.23 23.03
CA HIS A 681 13.86 21.22 21.69
C HIS A 681 15.40 21.10 21.73
N MET A 682 16.06 21.82 22.64
CA MET A 682 17.50 21.73 22.85
C MET A 682 17.95 20.36 23.38
N ALA A 683 17.19 19.76 24.31
CA ALA A 683 17.45 18.39 24.76
C ALA A 683 17.36 17.39 23.60
N LEU A 684 16.30 17.49 22.79
CA LEU A 684 16.10 16.62 21.63
C LEU A 684 17.19 16.84 20.57
N LYS A 685 17.62 18.07 20.33
CA LYS A 685 18.76 18.38 19.45
C LYS A 685 20.03 17.67 19.94
N ALA A 686 20.37 17.79 21.22
CA ALA A 686 21.54 17.14 21.81
C ALA A 686 21.46 15.61 21.65
N LEU A 687 20.30 15.01 21.91
CA LEU A 687 20.09 13.56 21.75
C LEU A 687 20.17 13.12 20.27
N ARG A 688 19.60 13.88 19.33
CA ARG A 688 19.72 13.59 17.88
C ARG A 688 21.17 13.71 17.39
N CYS A 689 21.91 14.70 17.89
CA CYS A 689 23.35 14.80 17.66
C CYS A 689 24.10 13.56 18.18
N LEU A 690 23.78 13.05 19.38
CA LEU A 690 24.35 11.80 19.88
C LEU A 690 24.02 10.60 19.00
N ILE A 691 22.77 10.49 18.53
CA ILE A 691 22.37 9.43 17.60
C ILE A 691 23.18 9.51 16.31
N SER A 692 23.34 10.71 15.73
CA SER A 692 24.10 10.92 14.49
C SER A 692 25.60 10.62 14.67
N ILE A 693 26.18 11.02 15.81
CA ILE A 693 27.56 10.66 16.18
C ILE A 693 27.69 9.14 16.31
N GLY A 694 26.77 8.49 17.03
CA GLY A 694 26.74 7.03 17.18
C GLY A 694 26.71 6.32 15.83
N LYS A 695 25.84 6.74 14.92
CA LYS A 695 25.79 6.23 13.53
C LYS A 695 27.06 6.49 12.74
N GLY A 696 27.68 7.67 12.88
CA GLY A 696 28.95 7.98 12.22
C GLY A 696 30.10 7.11 12.70
N LEU A 697 30.09 6.70 13.97
CA LEU A 697 31.12 5.83 14.56
C LEU A 697 30.94 4.34 14.24
N GLN A 698 29.82 3.94 13.61
CA GLN A 698 29.61 2.54 13.22
C GLN A 698 30.61 2.12 12.14
N VAL A 699 31.10 0.88 12.23
CA VAL A 699 31.95 0.29 11.20
C VAL A 699 31.14 0.20 9.90
N PRO A 700 31.69 0.64 8.75
CA PRO A 700 30.97 0.56 7.48
C PRO A 700 30.63 -0.89 7.12
N GLY A 701 29.39 -1.12 6.65
CA GLY A 701 28.87 -2.46 6.36
C GLY A 701 29.59 -3.21 5.23
N ASP A 702 30.36 -2.51 4.39
CA ASP A 702 31.12 -3.09 3.28
C ASP A 702 32.49 -3.66 3.69
N VAL A 703 32.88 -3.51 4.96
CA VAL A 703 34.09 -4.14 5.50
C VAL A 703 33.78 -5.62 5.80
N PRO A 704 34.46 -6.59 5.17
CA PRO A 704 34.24 -8.01 5.43
C PRO A 704 34.38 -8.33 6.93
N TYR A 705 33.38 -9.01 7.49
CA TYR A 705 33.43 -9.50 8.87
C TYR A 705 34.57 -10.52 9.00
N ASP A 706 35.65 -10.15 9.69
CA ASP A 706 36.83 -11.00 9.88
C ASP A 706 36.56 -12.04 10.99
N LEU A 707 36.03 -13.20 10.58
CA LEU A 707 35.73 -14.34 11.45
C LEU A 707 36.95 -14.88 12.22
N GLU A 708 38.19 -14.55 11.81
CA GLU A 708 39.42 -14.99 12.49
C GLU A 708 39.77 -14.14 13.72
N ARG A 709 39.31 -12.88 13.79
CA ARG A 709 39.51 -12.01 14.98
C ARG A 709 38.68 -12.42 16.19
N ASP A 710 37.62 -13.21 16.00
CA ASP A 710 36.78 -13.74 17.08
C ASP A 710 37.54 -14.68 18.05
N LYS A 711 38.75 -15.16 17.69
CA LYS A 711 39.57 -16.03 18.54
C LYS A 711 40.39 -15.27 19.61
N ASP A 712 40.56 -13.95 19.47
CA ASP A 712 41.43 -13.13 20.34
C ASP A 712 40.66 -12.31 21.40
N PHE A 713 39.35 -12.54 21.61
CA PHE A 713 38.51 -11.87 22.62
C PHE A 713 38.88 -12.14 24.09
N SER A 714 40.06 -12.68 24.37
CA SER A 714 40.50 -13.08 25.72
C SER A 714 41.30 -12.03 26.49
N SER A 715 41.54 -10.84 25.95
CA SER A 715 42.11 -9.72 26.72
C SER A 715 41.49 -8.37 26.36
N VAL A 716 40.36 -8.04 26.98
CA VAL A 716 39.88 -6.65 27.04
C VAL A 716 40.89 -5.86 27.86
N ASN A 717 41.80 -5.15 27.20
CA ASN A 717 42.50 -4.04 27.83
C ASN A 717 41.44 -2.99 28.15
N HIS A 718 41.07 -2.86 29.43
CA HIS A 718 40.18 -1.80 29.89
C HIS A 718 40.85 -0.46 29.64
N ASP A 719 40.49 0.20 28.55
CA ASP A 719 40.85 1.60 28.35
C ASP A 719 39.99 2.47 29.27
N SER A 720 40.60 2.93 30.36
CA SER A 720 39.97 3.83 31.34
C SER A 720 39.33 5.08 30.72
N ARG A 721 39.75 5.48 29.52
CA ARG A 721 39.23 6.64 28.81
C ARG A 721 37.93 6.32 28.06
N LEU A 722 37.83 5.13 27.48
CA LEU A 722 36.59 4.64 26.87
C LEU A 722 35.48 4.52 27.92
N ASP A 723 35.81 3.98 29.09
CA ASP A 723 34.88 3.85 30.21
C ASP A 723 34.35 5.22 30.68
N GLN A 724 35.19 6.26 30.68
CA GLN A 724 34.79 7.64 30.98
C GLN A 724 33.83 8.21 29.93
N ILE A 725 34.10 7.97 28.64
CA ILE A 725 33.23 8.41 27.55
C ILE A 725 31.86 7.73 27.64
N GLN A 726 31.82 6.41 27.81
CA GLN A 726 30.57 5.65 27.95
C GLN A 726 29.77 6.12 29.17
N SER A 727 30.42 6.30 30.32
CA SER A 727 29.79 6.83 31.54
C SER A 727 29.28 8.27 31.34
N GLY A 728 30.02 9.10 30.61
CA GLY A 728 29.62 10.44 30.23
C GLY A 728 28.35 10.47 29.38
N ILE A 729 28.24 9.57 28.39
CA ILE A 729 27.04 9.46 27.54
C ILE A 729 25.85 8.95 28.37
N LEU A 730 26.03 7.91 29.18
CA LEU A 730 24.97 7.35 30.04
C LEU A 730 24.45 8.38 31.05
N SER A 731 25.34 9.15 31.67
CA SER A 731 24.93 10.21 32.61
C SER A 731 24.15 11.34 31.92
N LEU A 732 24.53 11.71 30.70
CA LEU A 732 23.84 12.71 29.90
C LEU A 732 22.42 12.25 29.55
N ILE A 733 22.25 11.03 29.05
CA ILE A 733 20.92 10.52 28.68
C ILE A 733 20.01 10.39 29.92
N ALA A 734 20.55 9.91 31.04
CA ALA A 734 19.80 9.77 32.29
C ALA A 734 19.37 11.14 32.86
N GLN A 735 20.26 12.15 32.77
CA GLN A 735 19.95 13.53 33.17
C GLN A 735 18.83 14.13 32.31
N LEU A 736 18.89 13.96 30.98
CA LEU A 736 17.86 14.51 30.09
C LEU A 736 16.52 13.78 30.26
N GLN A 737 16.52 12.45 30.42
CA GLN A 737 15.28 11.71 30.67
C GLN A 737 14.62 12.11 32.00
N SER A 738 15.41 12.26 33.07
CA SER A 738 14.88 12.72 34.37
C SER A 738 14.42 14.17 34.36
N SER A 739 15.02 15.02 33.53
CA SER A 739 14.60 16.43 33.35
C SER A 739 13.31 16.55 32.54
N PHE A 740 13.03 15.60 31.64
CA PHE A 740 11.85 15.60 30.76
C PHE A 740 11.07 14.26 30.81
N PRO A 741 10.52 13.87 31.98
CA PRO A 741 9.98 12.52 32.20
C PRO A 741 8.71 12.20 31.40
N GLN A 742 7.98 13.22 30.93
CA GLN A 742 6.74 13.07 30.15
C GLN A 742 6.97 13.13 28.63
N SER A 743 8.21 13.33 28.17
CA SER A 743 8.49 13.47 26.75
C SER A 743 8.72 12.11 26.08
N GLY A 744 7.76 11.68 25.26
CA GLY A 744 7.92 10.51 24.40
C GLY A 744 9.09 10.66 23.42
N GLY A 745 9.41 11.88 22.95
CA GLY A 745 10.52 12.12 22.03
C GLY A 745 11.90 11.88 22.66
N VAL A 746 12.05 12.21 23.94
CA VAL A 746 13.28 11.91 24.71
C VAL A 746 13.42 10.40 24.89
N ALA A 747 12.34 9.72 25.29
CA ALA A 747 12.31 8.25 25.40
C ALA A 747 12.74 7.55 24.11
N GLU A 748 12.17 7.94 22.96
CA GLU A 748 12.54 7.39 21.65
C GLU A 748 14.02 7.66 21.31
N SER A 749 14.51 8.86 21.59
CA SER A 749 15.90 9.21 21.31
C SER A 749 16.87 8.39 22.16
N VAL A 750 16.56 8.17 23.44
CA VAL A 750 17.34 7.29 24.34
C VAL A 750 17.38 5.86 23.80
N CYS A 751 16.23 5.29 23.43
CA CYS A 751 16.15 3.98 22.80
C CYS A 751 17.03 3.89 21.53
N ASN A 752 16.99 4.91 20.67
CA ASN A 752 17.79 4.94 19.46
C ASN A 752 19.30 5.05 19.74
N ILE A 753 19.72 5.78 20.79
CA ILE A 753 21.13 5.83 21.21
C ILE A 753 21.61 4.42 21.59
N PHE A 754 20.87 3.68 22.41
CA PHE A 754 21.23 2.29 22.73
C PHE A 754 21.33 1.41 21.48
N ARG A 755 20.36 1.52 20.56
CA ARG A 755 20.35 0.72 19.32
C ARG A 755 21.56 0.96 18.42
N THR A 756 22.18 2.15 18.45
CA THR A 756 23.39 2.41 17.64
C THR A 756 24.56 1.49 17.99
N GLY A 757 24.68 1.06 19.25
CA GLY A 757 25.74 0.14 19.67
C GLY A 757 25.43 -1.34 19.48
N PHE A 758 24.16 -1.72 19.26
CA PHE A 758 23.77 -3.13 19.20
C PHE A 758 24.17 -3.85 17.90
N SER A 759 24.47 -3.10 16.83
CA SER A 759 24.96 -3.64 15.57
C SER A 759 26.46 -3.96 15.58
N GLU A 760 27.21 -3.33 16.49
CA GLU A 760 28.67 -3.41 16.51
C GLU A 760 29.16 -4.63 17.28
N SER A 761 30.26 -5.22 16.81
CA SER A 761 30.94 -6.35 17.46
C SER A 761 32.20 -5.93 18.23
N GLU A 762 32.82 -4.81 17.84
CA GLU A 762 33.98 -4.24 18.52
C GLU A 762 33.56 -3.31 19.67
N VAL A 763 34.41 -3.21 20.71
CA VAL A 763 34.17 -2.28 21.82
C VAL A 763 34.27 -0.84 21.33
N GLY A 764 33.27 -0.03 21.65
CA GLY A 764 33.20 1.36 21.18
C GLY A 764 32.40 2.28 22.10
N PRO A 765 32.42 3.61 21.85
CA PRO A 765 31.81 4.61 22.73
C PRO A 765 30.30 4.46 22.96
N PHE A 766 29.60 3.82 22.02
CA PHE A 766 28.14 3.54 22.09
C PHE A 766 27.83 2.06 22.36
N VAL A 767 28.85 1.20 22.47
CA VAL A 767 28.71 -0.23 22.77
C VAL A 767 28.80 -0.41 24.28
N PHE A 768 27.68 -0.16 24.96
CA PHE A 768 27.62 -0.19 26.42
C PHE A 768 27.70 -1.61 26.98
N PRO A 769 28.25 -1.79 28.20
CA PRO A 769 28.22 -3.07 28.91
C PRO A 769 26.80 -3.65 29.01
N PRO A 770 26.56 -4.91 28.59
CA PRO A 770 25.23 -5.52 28.55
C PRO A 770 24.45 -5.46 29.87
N ARG A 771 25.13 -5.59 31.01
CA ARG A 771 24.50 -5.50 32.33
C ARG A 771 23.94 -4.09 32.59
N LEU A 772 24.67 -3.04 32.21
CA LEU A 772 24.21 -1.66 32.36
C LEU A 772 23.00 -1.35 31.48
N VAL A 773 22.97 -1.88 30.25
CA VAL A 773 21.82 -1.75 29.35
C VAL A 773 20.60 -2.45 29.95
N CYS A 774 20.76 -3.69 30.43
CA CYS A 774 19.70 -4.45 31.09
C CYS A 774 19.13 -3.69 32.30
N ASP A 775 20.01 -3.23 33.20
CA ASP A 775 19.59 -2.50 34.40
C ASP A 775 18.87 -1.18 34.05
N TYR A 776 19.30 -0.48 33.00
CA TYR A 776 18.62 0.74 32.52
C TYR A 776 17.22 0.46 31.99
N LEU A 777 17.05 -0.60 31.19
CA LEU A 777 15.76 -0.99 30.63
C LEU A 777 14.78 -1.44 31.72
N VAL A 778 15.23 -2.27 32.67
CA VAL A 778 14.39 -2.80 33.76
C VAL A 778 13.94 -1.71 34.73
N GLN A 779 14.67 -0.60 34.85
CA GLN A 779 14.27 0.56 35.66
C GLN A 779 13.06 1.33 35.08
N GLN A 780 12.71 1.13 33.81
CA GLN A 780 11.57 1.81 33.19
C GLN A 780 10.25 1.23 33.69
N THR A 781 9.27 2.11 33.93
CA THR A 781 7.95 1.72 34.46
C THR A 781 6.83 1.94 33.44
N SER A 782 5.62 1.44 33.72
CA SER A 782 4.41 1.71 32.92
C SER A 782 4.02 3.19 32.82
N GLN A 783 4.60 4.06 33.65
CA GLN A 783 4.43 5.52 33.56
C GLN A 783 5.35 6.18 32.53
N THR A 784 6.33 5.44 32.01
CA THR A 784 7.27 5.96 31.01
C THR A 784 6.52 6.16 29.69
N PRO A 785 6.60 7.35 29.07
CA PRO A 785 5.92 7.60 27.80
C PRO A 785 6.49 6.68 26.72
N ARG A 786 5.60 6.06 25.92
CA ARG A 786 5.95 5.10 24.86
C ARG A 786 6.83 3.94 25.36
N ILE A 787 6.45 3.33 26.49
CA ILE A 787 7.15 2.18 27.07
C ILE A 787 7.34 1.02 26.08
N GLY A 788 6.43 0.86 25.11
CA GLY A 788 6.57 -0.10 24.01
C GLY A 788 7.89 0.02 23.23
N LEU A 789 8.43 1.24 23.06
CA LEU A 789 9.72 1.46 22.40
C LEU A 789 10.91 0.90 23.19
N PHE A 790 10.85 0.93 24.53
CA PHE A 790 11.87 0.31 25.37
C PHE A 790 11.81 -1.22 25.28
N VAL A 791 10.60 -1.80 25.22
CA VAL A 791 10.44 -3.25 24.98
C VAL A 791 10.96 -3.63 23.59
N SER A 792 10.65 -2.83 22.56
CA SER A 792 11.25 -2.99 21.23
C SER A 792 12.78 -2.87 21.26
N THR A 793 13.33 -1.97 22.08
CA THR A 793 14.79 -1.85 22.27
C THR A 793 15.36 -3.10 22.94
N ALA A 794 14.65 -3.69 23.91
CA ALA A 794 15.01 -4.97 24.51
C ALA A 794 14.99 -6.12 23.49
N CYS A 795 14.06 -6.11 22.51
CA CYS A 795 14.05 -7.06 21.41
C CYS A 795 15.32 -6.96 20.53
N SER A 796 15.76 -5.74 20.21
CA SER A 796 17.02 -5.51 19.48
C SER A 796 18.22 -5.93 20.32
N PHE A 797 18.22 -5.60 21.61
CA PHE A 797 19.28 -5.96 22.55
C PHE A 797 19.44 -7.47 22.70
N LEU A 798 18.35 -8.24 22.87
CA LEU A 798 18.41 -9.70 22.89
C LEU A 798 19.05 -10.29 21.63
N SER A 799 18.86 -9.63 20.48
CA SER A 799 19.40 -10.08 19.20
C SER A 799 20.91 -9.82 19.08
N SER A 800 21.45 -8.84 19.81
CA SER A 800 22.89 -8.50 19.80
C SER A 800 23.73 -9.34 20.77
N LEU A 801 23.13 -10.00 21.75
CA LEU A 801 23.84 -10.82 22.76
C LEU A 801 24.42 -12.15 22.22
N ARG A 802 24.73 -12.28 20.93
CA ARG A 802 25.10 -13.56 20.29
C ARG A 802 26.45 -14.11 20.74
N ASN A 803 27.41 -13.23 21.03
CA ASN A 803 28.81 -13.60 21.28
C ASN A 803 29.17 -13.67 22.79
N MET A 804 28.18 -13.58 23.69
CA MET A 804 28.39 -13.63 25.14
C MET A 804 28.38 -15.07 25.71
N LYS A 805 28.98 -15.24 26.89
CA LYS A 805 28.86 -16.48 27.67
C LYS A 805 27.40 -16.76 27.99
N ARG A 806 26.98 -18.01 27.79
CA ARG A 806 25.58 -18.47 27.97
C ARG A 806 25.00 -18.12 29.35
N SER A 807 25.79 -18.29 30.43
CA SER A 807 25.36 -17.99 31.79
C SER A 807 25.02 -16.51 32.04
N ASP A 808 25.75 -15.58 31.42
CA ASP A 808 25.48 -14.14 31.55
C ASP A 808 24.25 -13.73 30.73
N VAL A 809 24.03 -14.40 29.59
CA VAL A 809 22.84 -14.20 28.74
C VAL A 809 21.58 -14.69 29.46
N ASP A 810 21.65 -15.85 30.12
CA ASP A 810 20.51 -16.41 30.86
C ASP A 810 20.02 -15.46 31.97
N GLU A 811 20.95 -14.85 32.74
CA GLU A 811 20.60 -13.89 33.80
C GLU A 811 19.94 -12.62 33.23
N ILE A 812 20.50 -12.07 32.14
CA ILE A 812 19.97 -10.88 31.48
C ILE A 812 18.58 -11.17 30.89
N SER A 813 18.43 -12.28 30.19
CA SER A 813 17.16 -12.71 29.58
C SER A 813 16.07 -12.90 30.63
N ALA A 814 16.37 -13.51 31.78
CA ALA A 814 15.42 -13.70 32.88
C ALA A 814 14.94 -12.37 33.47
N LYS A 815 15.87 -11.42 33.72
CA LYS A 815 15.53 -10.07 34.21
C LYS A 815 14.63 -9.31 33.23
N LEU A 816 14.98 -9.32 31.94
CA LEU A 816 14.20 -8.66 30.91
C LEU A 816 12.82 -9.31 30.71
N LEU A 817 12.74 -10.64 30.73
CA LEU A 817 11.47 -11.37 30.65
C LEU A 817 10.55 -11.01 31.80
N GLY A 818 11.07 -10.98 33.04
CA GLY A 818 10.32 -10.56 34.22
C GLY A 818 9.80 -9.13 34.11
N TRP A 819 10.62 -8.22 33.59
CA TRP A 819 10.22 -6.82 33.35
C TRP A 819 9.14 -6.70 32.28
N VAL A 820 9.31 -7.31 31.11
CA VAL A 820 8.34 -7.25 30.00
C VAL A 820 6.99 -7.85 30.42
N ILE A 821 6.99 -9.03 31.04
CA ILE A 821 5.75 -9.65 31.52
C ILE A 821 5.12 -8.83 32.64
N GLY A 822 5.94 -8.27 33.55
CA GLY A 822 5.47 -7.36 34.59
C GLY A 822 4.76 -6.11 34.03
N LEU A 823 5.24 -5.55 32.92
CA LEU A 823 4.58 -4.44 32.22
C LEU A 823 3.23 -4.88 31.62
N LEU A 824 3.16 -6.05 30.98
CA LEU A 824 1.90 -6.60 30.44
C LEU A 824 0.87 -6.88 31.55
N GLN A 825 1.31 -7.33 32.73
CA GLN A 825 0.44 -7.53 33.90
C GLN A 825 -0.14 -6.23 34.47
N GLN A 826 0.57 -5.11 34.31
CA GLN A 826 0.14 -3.80 34.81
C GLN A 826 -0.88 -3.10 33.90
N LEU A 827 -1.15 -3.64 32.71
CA LEU A 827 -2.16 -3.07 31.81
C LEU A 827 -3.54 -3.04 32.47
N PRO A 828 -4.32 -1.96 32.29
CA PRO A 828 -5.65 -1.88 32.87
C PRO A 828 -6.53 -3.02 32.36
N GLY A 829 -7.30 -3.64 33.26
CA GLY A 829 -8.17 -4.77 32.94
C GLY A 829 -9.66 -4.42 33.00
N LYS A 830 -10.49 -5.11 32.22
CA LYS A 830 -11.95 -5.09 32.40
C LYS A 830 -12.33 -6.00 33.57
N LYS A 831 -13.23 -5.54 34.45
CA LYS A 831 -13.92 -6.41 35.41
C LYS A 831 -14.93 -7.25 34.62
N ILE A 832 -14.66 -8.54 34.45
CA ILE A 832 -15.64 -9.47 33.89
C ILE A 832 -16.49 -9.98 35.06
N PRO A 833 -17.83 -9.79 35.06
CA PRO A 833 -18.70 -10.51 35.97
C PRO A 833 -18.83 -11.96 35.46
N ASP A 834 -18.23 -12.93 36.15
CA ASP A 834 -18.39 -14.33 35.78
C ASP A 834 -19.53 -14.98 36.60
N SER A 835 -20.60 -15.36 35.92
CA SER A 835 -21.72 -16.14 36.49
C SER A 835 -21.52 -17.65 36.38
N SER A 836 -20.34 -18.12 35.96
CA SER A 836 -20.19 -19.53 35.59
C SER A 836 -18.78 -20.10 35.80
N ARG A 837 -18.23 -20.01 37.03
CA ARG A 837 -17.55 -21.13 37.74
C ARG A 837 -16.88 -20.68 39.04
N CYS A 838 -17.17 -21.42 40.11
CA CYS A 838 -16.57 -21.27 41.43
C CYS A 838 -15.16 -21.89 41.48
N THR A 839 -14.11 -21.07 41.43
CA THR A 839 -12.85 -21.29 42.17
C THR A 839 -12.26 -19.94 42.56
N VAL A 840 -11.74 -19.89 43.78
CA VAL A 840 -11.49 -18.69 44.58
C VAL A 840 -10.23 -17.95 44.11
N ASN A 841 -10.35 -16.62 43.94
CA ASN A 841 -9.33 -15.58 43.62
C ASN A 841 -8.87 -15.45 42.15
N TRP A 842 -9.49 -14.54 41.38
CA TRP A 842 -8.93 -13.99 40.13
C TRP A 842 -8.96 -12.45 40.14
N PHE A 843 -7.78 -11.82 40.08
CA PHE A 843 -7.56 -10.38 39.94
C PHE A 843 -7.87 -9.92 38.50
N GLY A 844 -8.20 -8.63 38.32
CA GLY A 844 -8.58 -8.07 37.01
C GLY A 844 -7.58 -8.41 35.90
N CYS A 845 -8.06 -9.03 34.82
CA CYS A 845 -7.20 -9.47 33.72
C CYS A 845 -6.87 -8.30 32.79
N PRO A 846 -5.59 -8.06 32.46
CA PRO A 846 -5.18 -6.98 31.57
C PRO A 846 -5.88 -7.07 30.21
N GLU A 847 -6.31 -5.93 29.68
CA GLU A 847 -6.92 -5.81 28.35
C GLU A 847 -5.85 -5.40 27.33
N PRO A 848 -5.50 -6.25 26.36
CA PRO A 848 -4.47 -5.95 25.37
C PRO A 848 -4.75 -4.70 24.53
N ASP A 849 -6.02 -4.39 24.28
CA ASP A 849 -6.45 -3.25 23.47
C ASP A 849 -6.14 -1.89 24.14
N ASN A 850 -5.77 -1.86 25.43
CA ASN A 850 -5.43 -0.62 26.13
C ASN A 850 -4.05 -0.06 25.74
N ASP A 851 -3.12 -0.91 25.31
CA ASP A 851 -1.82 -0.50 24.75
C ASP A 851 -1.38 -1.56 23.73
N THR A 852 -1.74 -1.33 22.47
CA THR A 852 -1.49 -2.25 21.37
C THR A 852 0.01 -2.34 21.02
N GLU A 853 0.76 -1.25 21.18
CA GLU A 853 2.21 -1.21 20.93
C GLU A 853 2.96 -2.07 21.97
N LEU A 854 2.61 -1.95 23.25
CA LEU A 854 3.20 -2.78 24.31
C LEU A 854 2.79 -4.25 24.15
N ALA A 855 1.52 -4.52 23.84
CA ALA A 855 1.05 -5.88 23.61
C ALA A 855 1.80 -6.56 22.45
N GLN A 856 1.97 -5.86 21.32
CA GLN A 856 2.74 -6.37 20.18
C GLN A 856 4.21 -6.59 20.55
N ASN A 857 4.89 -5.56 21.04
CA ASN A 857 6.33 -5.64 21.33
C ASN A 857 6.65 -6.66 22.43
N GLY A 858 5.78 -6.78 23.44
CA GLY A 858 5.93 -7.77 24.50
C GLY A 858 5.82 -9.22 23.99
N ILE A 859 4.93 -9.48 23.03
CA ILE A 859 4.82 -10.80 22.40
C ILE A 859 6.01 -11.06 21.48
N GLU A 860 6.42 -10.07 20.68
CA GLU A 860 7.61 -10.20 19.82
C GLU A 860 8.88 -10.46 20.64
N PHE A 861 9.03 -9.79 21.78
CA PHE A 861 10.13 -10.01 22.72
C PHE A 861 10.19 -11.48 23.15
N THR A 862 9.08 -12.00 23.67
CA THR A 862 9.01 -13.40 24.13
C THR A 862 9.21 -14.37 22.99
N ASN A 863 8.67 -14.09 21.79
CA ASN A 863 8.88 -14.92 20.61
C ASN A 863 10.36 -15.00 20.21
N ARG A 864 11.07 -13.87 20.21
CA ARG A 864 12.52 -13.82 19.92
C ARG A 864 13.33 -14.59 20.97
N LEU A 865 13.00 -14.41 22.25
CA LEU A 865 13.66 -15.13 23.35
C LEU A 865 13.48 -16.65 23.20
N VAL A 866 12.24 -17.10 23.01
CA VAL A 866 11.89 -18.51 22.89
C VAL A 866 12.47 -19.14 21.63
N SER A 867 12.54 -18.41 20.51
CA SER A 867 13.15 -18.89 19.26
C SER A 867 14.64 -19.18 19.43
N ARG A 868 15.33 -18.38 20.25
CA ARG A 868 16.77 -18.50 20.48
C ARG A 868 17.08 -19.54 21.57
N GLU A 869 16.41 -19.42 22.71
CA GLU A 869 16.67 -20.19 23.92
C GLU A 869 15.35 -20.67 24.54
N PRO A 870 14.75 -21.75 24.00
CA PRO A 870 13.46 -22.25 24.49
C PRO A 870 13.46 -22.52 26.00
N ALA A 871 14.58 -23.01 26.55
CA ALA A 871 14.72 -23.36 27.95
C ALA A 871 14.51 -22.19 28.93
N SER A 872 14.75 -20.95 28.48
CA SER A 872 14.63 -19.75 29.33
C SER A 872 13.20 -19.55 29.87
N LEU A 873 12.18 -19.83 29.05
CA LEU A 873 10.77 -19.67 29.43
C LEU A 873 10.29 -20.79 30.39
N PHE A 874 10.94 -21.95 30.38
CA PHE A 874 10.56 -23.13 31.17
C PHE A 874 11.43 -23.35 32.41
N HIS A 875 12.32 -22.40 32.73
CA HIS A 875 13.04 -22.43 33.99
C HIS A 875 12.05 -22.33 35.17
N PRO A 876 12.23 -23.09 36.28
CA PRO A 876 11.28 -23.11 37.41
C PRO A 876 10.89 -21.72 37.93
N ASP A 877 11.84 -20.79 37.96
CA ASP A 877 11.61 -19.41 38.43
C ASP A 877 10.76 -18.56 37.46
N CYS A 878 10.66 -18.96 36.19
CA CYS A 878 9.93 -18.25 35.13
C CYS A 878 8.55 -18.85 34.82
N LEU A 879 8.22 -20.04 35.36
CA LEU A 879 6.96 -20.73 35.07
C LEU A 879 5.70 -19.90 35.37
N PRO A 880 5.59 -19.15 36.49
CA PRO A 880 4.41 -18.32 36.75
C PRO A 880 4.24 -17.19 35.72
N LEU A 881 5.37 -16.64 35.24
CA LEU A 881 5.37 -15.61 34.20
C LEU A 881 4.95 -16.19 32.85
N ALA A 882 5.46 -17.38 32.52
CA ALA A 882 5.10 -18.11 31.31
C ALA A 882 3.61 -18.45 31.26
N GLU A 883 3.04 -18.95 32.37
CA GLU A 883 1.61 -19.27 32.47
C GLU A 883 0.73 -18.04 32.16
N PHE A 884 1.02 -16.91 32.81
CA PHE A 884 0.34 -15.64 32.52
C PHE A 884 0.48 -15.28 31.03
N PHE A 885 1.70 -15.34 30.50
CA PHE A 885 1.98 -14.94 29.11
C PHE A 885 1.23 -15.80 28.09
N PHE A 886 1.17 -17.12 28.27
CA PHE A 886 0.43 -18.00 27.38
C PHE A 886 -1.07 -17.64 27.33
N MET A 887 -1.67 -17.39 28.50
CA MET A 887 -3.07 -16.98 28.56
C MET A 887 -3.30 -15.59 27.97
N TYR A 888 -2.36 -14.66 28.19
CA TYR A 888 -2.36 -13.34 27.57
C TYR A 888 -2.29 -13.41 26.04
N ALA A 889 -1.36 -14.21 25.49
CA ALA A 889 -1.18 -14.38 24.05
C ALA A 889 -2.38 -15.07 23.37
N LEU A 890 -3.07 -16.01 24.04
CA LEU A 890 -4.34 -16.57 23.54
C LEU A 890 -5.42 -15.49 23.46
N ARG A 891 -5.53 -14.63 24.48
CA ARG A 891 -6.50 -13.53 24.48
C ARG A 891 -6.23 -12.53 23.37
N VAL A 892 -4.97 -12.21 23.13
CA VAL A 892 -4.55 -11.33 22.02
C VAL A 892 -4.92 -11.94 20.67
N LEU A 893 -4.77 -13.26 20.51
CA LEU A 893 -5.14 -13.98 19.30
C LEU A 893 -6.66 -13.88 19.01
N ASP A 894 -7.49 -13.88 20.06
CA ASP A 894 -8.94 -13.65 19.99
C ASP A 894 -9.35 -12.16 19.98
N GLY A 895 -8.37 -11.24 20.00
CA GLY A 895 -8.58 -9.79 20.04
C GLY A 895 -9.12 -9.21 18.73
N ARG A 896 -9.32 -7.88 18.70
CA ARG A 896 -9.80 -7.17 17.50
C ARG A 896 -8.67 -6.52 16.70
N GLU A 897 -7.56 -6.24 17.36
CA GLU A 897 -6.45 -5.49 16.77
C GLU A 897 -5.53 -6.39 15.94
N PRO A 898 -5.28 -6.08 14.65
CA PRO A 898 -4.61 -6.99 13.73
C PRO A 898 -3.11 -7.16 14.02
N LEU A 899 -2.41 -6.10 14.45
CA LEU A 899 -0.95 -6.16 14.66
C LEU A 899 -0.56 -7.03 15.87
N PRO A 900 -1.14 -6.83 17.08
CA PRO A 900 -0.87 -7.73 18.21
C PRO A 900 -1.32 -9.17 17.93
N LYS A 901 -2.44 -9.35 17.21
CA LYS A 901 -2.93 -10.67 16.80
C LYS A 901 -1.94 -11.37 15.87
N ALA A 902 -1.36 -10.66 14.90
CA ALA A 902 -0.32 -11.22 14.03
C ALA A 902 0.92 -11.64 14.83
N ALA A 903 1.38 -10.81 15.77
CA ALA A 903 2.49 -11.16 16.65
C ALA A 903 2.17 -12.40 17.51
N ALA A 904 0.94 -12.52 18.03
CA ALA A 904 0.48 -13.69 18.76
C ALA A 904 0.45 -14.94 17.86
N ALA A 905 -0.04 -14.84 16.63
CA ALA A 905 -0.06 -15.94 15.67
C ALA A 905 1.36 -16.43 15.34
N ASP A 906 2.31 -15.52 15.13
CA ASP A 906 3.72 -15.83 14.89
C ASP A 906 4.35 -16.50 16.13
N PHE A 907 4.07 -16.01 17.34
CA PHE A 907 4.49 -16.65 18.58
C PHE A 907 3.98 -18.09 18.70
N TRP A 908 2.68 -18.32 18.47
CA TRP A 908 2.10 -19.65 18.54
C TRP A 908 2.63 -20.58 17.45
N ALA A 909 2.94 -20.06 16.26
CA ALA A 909 3.59 -20.82 15.21
C ALA A 909 5.00 -21.28 15.65
N THR A 910 5.79 -20.39 16.24
CA THR A 910 7.10 -20.75 16.84
C THR A 910 6.93 -21.78 17.95
N PHE A 911 6.00 -21.55 18.88
CA PHE A 911 5.77 -22.41 20.04
C PHE A 911 5.43 -23.86 19.65
N MET A 912 4.62 -24.05 18.60
CA MET A 912 4.28 -25.37 18.05
C MET A 912 5.47 -26.09 17.36
N THR A 913 6.62 -25.42 17.21
CA THR A 913 7.82 -25.98 16.55
C THR A 913 9.02 -26.12 17.48
N LEU A 914 8.86 -25.81 18.77
CA LEU A 914 9.97 -25.84 19.73
C LEU A 914 10.56 -27.24 19.86
N LYS A 915 11.88 -27.31 19.77
CA LYS A 915 12.70 -28.51 19.98
C LYS A 915 13.92 -28.15 20.82
N PRO A 916 13.83 -28.16 22.16
CA PRO A 916 14.97 -27.93 23.04
C PRO A 916 16.04 -29.02 22.87
N THR A 917 17.27 -28.68 23.25
CA THR A 917 18.42 -29.61 23.25
C THR A 917 18.43 -30.55 24.48
N ASP A 918 17.74 -30.15 25.56
CA ASP A 918 17.70 -30.87 26.84
C ASP A 918 16.42 -31.71 26.98
N GLN A 919 16.56 -32.95 27.46
CA GLN A 919 15.45 -33.90 27.59
C GLN A 919 14.41 -33.51 28.66
N GLY A 920 14.83 -32.95 29.80
CA GLY A 920 13.89 -32.53 30.85
C GLY A 920 13.07 -31.30 30.45
N THR A 921 13.71 -30.39 29.71
CA THR A 921 13.03 -29.24 29.10
C THR A 921 12.04 -29.69 28.01
N GLN A 922 12.39 -30.69 27.20
CA GLN A 922 11.50 -31.27 26.19
C GLN A 922 10.21 -31.82 26.82
N GLU A 923 10.31 -32.56 27.93
CA GLU A 923 9.13 -33.10 28.62
C GLU A 923 8.21 -31.99 29.15
N THR A 924 8.79 -30.91 29.67
CA THR A 924 8.03 -29.75 30.17
C THR A 924 7.30 -29.02 29.03
N ILE A 925 7.97 -28.86 27.89
CA ILE A 925 7.36 -28.28 26.67
C ILE A 925 6.25 -29.16 26.13
N ASP A 926 6.47 -30.47 26.04
CA ASP A 926 5.47 -31.42 25.56
C ASP A 926 4.24 -31.43 26.48
N HIS A 927 4.44 -31.27 27.80
CA HIS A 927 3.36 -31.09 28.76
C HIS A 927 2.58 -29.79 28.53
N ALA A 928 3.29 -28.67 28.36
CA ALA A 928 2.67 -27.37 28.07
C ALA A 928 1.88 -27.39 26.74
N ILE A 929 2.46 -27.97 25.68
CA ILE A 929 1.79 -28.15 24.38
C ILE A 929 0.54 -29.04 24.52
N ALA A 930 0.58 -30.08 25.35
CA ALA A 930 -0.57 -30.94 25.58
C ALA A 930 -1.74 -30.20 26.28
N GLN A 931 -1.44 -29.22 27.14
CA GLN A 931 -2.44 -28.41 27.84
C GLN A 931 -2.94 -27.22 27.00
N LEU A 932 -2.04 -26.52 26.31
CA LEU A 932 -2.34 -25.30 25.55
C LEU A 932 -2.83 -25.58 24.12
N GLY A 933 -2.44 -26.72 23.54
CA GLY A 933 -2.84 -27.13 22.18
C GLY A 933 -4.36 -27.10 21.93
N PRO A 934 -5.19 -27.67 22.82
CA PRO A 934 -6.65 -27.55 22.73
C PRO A 934 -7.17 -26.11 22.74
N LEU A 935 -6.62 -25.24 23.61
CA LEU A 935 -7.04 -23.85 23.74
C LEU A 935 -6.67 -23.03 22.50
N LEU A 936 -5.46 -23.24 21.98
CA LEU A 936 -5.00 -22.63 20.73
C LEU A 936 -5.85 -23.08 19.54
N ALA A 937 -6.15 -24.37 19.43
CA ALA A 937 -7.03 -24.89 18.38
C ALA A 937 -8.42 -24.25 18.44
N GLN A 938 -8.97 -24.07 19.64
CA GLN A 938 -10.25 -23.39 19.84
C GLN A 938 -10.22 -21.92 19.38
N SER A 939 -9.18 -21.16 19.76
CA SER A 939 -9.01 -19.76 19.33
C SER A 939 -8.85 -19.65 17.80
N ILE A 940 -7.99 -20.47 17.19
CA ILE A 940 -7.79 -20.49 15.73
C ILE A 940 -9.10 -20.80 15.00
N ILE A 941 -9.82 -21.84 15.43
CA ILE A 941 -11.08 -22.25 14.78
C ILE A 941 -12.20 -21.24 14.99
N ARG A 942 -12.27 -20.54 16.13
CA ARG A 942 -13.22 -19.42 16.33
C ARG A 942 -12.94 -18.28 15.36
N ASN A 943 -11.66 -17.90 15.20
CA ASN A 943 -11.29 -16.85 14.25
C ASN A 943 -11.62 -17.27 12.80
N ILE A 944 -11.18 -18.45 12.37
CA ILE A 944 -11.47 -19.01 11.03
C ILE A 944 -12.97 -19.24 10.81
N GLY A 945 -13.72 -19.57 11.86
CA GLY A 945 -15.18 -19.76 11.80
C GLY A 945 -15.98 -18.46 11.62
N GLY A 946 -15.33 -17.29 11.68
CA GLY A 946 -15.96 -16.02 11.33
C GLY A 946 -15.65 -14.83 12.25
N ASN A 947 -14.83 -14.99 13.30
CA ASN A 947 -14.45 -13.87 14.16
C ASN A 947 -13.30 -13.02 13.60
N ALA A 948 -12.47 -13.59 12.72
CA ALA A 948 -11.43 -12.84 12.01
C ALA A 948 -11.97 -12.18 10.72
N SER A 949 -11.34 -11.08 10.36
CA SER A 949 -11.41 -10.47 9.04
C SER A 949 -10.67 -11.32 8.00
N ARG A 950 -11.00 -11.14 6.72
CA ARG A 950 -10.41 -11.90 5.61
C ARG A 950 -8.89 -11.73 5.52
N SER A 951 -8.39 -10.52 5.76
CA SER A 951 -6.96 -10.18 5.71
C SER A 951 -6.12 -10.85 6.80
N GLU A 952 -6.74 -11.26 7.91
CA GLU A 952 -6.04 -11.93 9.03
C GLU A 952 -5.84 -13.44 8.80
N LEU A 953 -6.58 -14.05 7.86
CA LEU A 953 -6.61 -15.51 7.69
C LEU A 953 -5.26 -16.11 7.33
N ASP A 954 -4.43 -15.39 6.56
CA ASP A 954 -3.11 -15.90 6.18
C ASP A 954 -2.19 -16.03 7.39
N ARG A 955 -2.20 -15.03 8.29
CA ARG A 955 -1.41 -15.06 9.53
C ARG A 955 -1.92 -16.12 10.51
N LEU A 956 -3.24 -16.24 10.67
CA LEU A 956 -3.86 -17.27 11.51
C LEU A 956 -3.66 -18.69 10.99
N SER A 957 -3.42 -18.85 9.69
CA SER A 957 -3.12 -20.15 9.08
C SER A 957 -1.74 -20.67 9.46
N GLU A 958 -0.77 -19.82 9.81
CA GLU A 958 0.58 -20.25 10.17
C GLU A 958 0.64 -21.15 11.43
N PRO A 959 0.09 -20.75 12.60
CA PRO A 959 0.06 -21.63 13.76
C PRO A 959 -0.76 -22.91 13.51
N LEU A 960 -1.82 -22.85 12.68
CA LEU A 960 -2.58 -24.03 12.26
C LEU A 960 -1.70 -25.01 11.45
N LYS A 961 -0.95 -24.51 10.46
CA LYS A 961 -0.04 -25.34 9.65
C LYS A 961 1.01 -26.01 10.53
N LYS A 962 1.63 -25.26 11.45
CA LYS A 962 2.64 -25.81 12.37
C LYS A 962 2.02 -26.87 13.29
N MET A 963 0.86 -26.60 13.88
CA MET A 963 0.16 -27.55 14.74
C MET A 963 -0.11 -28.88 14.03
N VAL A 964 -0.65 -28.84 12.81
CA VAL A 964 -1.00 -30.06 12.03
C VAL A 964 0.23 -30.81 11.56
N ASN A 965 1.31 -30.11 11.20
CA ASN A 965 2.53 -30.74 10.72
C ASN A 965 3.35 -31.38 11.86
N HIS A 966 3.36 -30.79 13.05
CA HIS A 966 4.27 -31.17 14.13
C HIS A 966 3.62 -31.97 15.27
N HIS A 967 2.29 -31.95 15.44
CA HIS A 967 1.63 -32.59 16.58
C HIS A 967 0.58 -33.61 16.17
N ALA A 968 0.76 -34.87 16.58
CA ALA A 968 -0.17 -35.97 16.27
C ALA A 968 -1.59 -35.75 16.86
N LYS A 969 -1.70 -35.01 17.98
CA LYS A 969 -2.97 -34.70 18.64
C LYS A 969 -3.75 -33.57 17.96
N ALA A 970 -3.18 -32.88 16.97
CA ALA A 970 -3.82 -31.74 16.28
C ALA A 970 -5.21 -32.08 15.74
N ARG A 971 -5.37 -33.28 15.17
CA ARG A 971 -6.69 -33.75 14.69
C ARG A 971 -7.75 -33.72 15.78
N VAL A 972 -7.44 -34.23 16.97
CA VAL A 972 -8.38 -34.31 18.10
C VAL A 972 -8.73 -32.92 18.61
N TRP A 973 -7.72 -32.03 18.74
CA TRP A 973 -7.93 -30.66 19.20
C TRP A 973 -8.80 -29.84 18.25
N LEU A 974 -8.53 -29.92 16.94
CA LEU A 974 -9.31 -29.21 15.92
C LEU A 974 -10.73 -29.78 15.79
N GLU A 975 -10.91 -31.09 15.92
CA GLU A 975 -12.23 -31.73 15.92
C GLU A 975 -13.09 -31.26 17.09
N GLN A 976 -12.51 -31.20 18.29
CA GLN A 976 -13.19 -30.66 19.48
C GLN A 976 -13.54 -29.18 19.31
N ALA A 977 -12.61 -28.38 18.79
CA ALA A 977 -12.83 -26.96 18.54
C ALA A 977 -13.94 -26.68 17.51
N LEU A 978 -14.05 -27.49 16.45
CA LEU A 978 -15.09 -27.35 15.42
C LEU A 978 -16.51 -27.66 15.95
N HIS A 979 -16.62 -28.54 16.95
CA HIS A 979 -17.90 -28.94 17.56
C HIS A 979 -18.19 -28.22 18.88
N ASP A 980 -17.35 -27.27 19.26
CA ASP A 980 -17.53 -26.49 20.48
C ASP A 980 -18.74 -25.56 20.36
N SER A 981 -19.44 -25.36 21.49
CA SER A 981 -20.63 -24.50 21.55
C SER A 981 -20.33 -23.02 21.25
N ALA A 982 -19.08 -22.58 21.41
CA ALA A 982 -18.66 -21.21 21.11
C ALA A 982 -18.19 -21.03 19.66
N PHE A 983 -18.41 -22.01 18.77
CA PHE A 983 -18.17 -21.86 17.34
C PHE A 983 -19.12 -20.77 16.76
N PRO A 984 -18.60 -19.73 16.07
CA PRO A 984 -19.38 -18.52 15.80
C PRO A 984 -20.41 -18.65 14.67
N SER A 985 -20.28 -19.63 13.78
CA SER A 985 -21.17 -19.80 12.62
C SER A 985 -22.20 -20.91 12.81
N GLN A 986 -23.44 -20.63 12.39
CA GLN A 986 -24.53 -21.61 12.28
C GLN A 986 -24.77 -22.08 10.84
N GLN A 987 -23.99 -21.57 9.87
CA GLN A 987 -24.23 -21.82 8.44
C GLN A 987 -23.55 -23.09 7.92
N VAL A 988 -22.53 -23.57 8.64
CA VAL A 988 -21.73 -24.72 8.23
C VAL A 988 -22.21 -25.97 8.96
N SER A 989 -22.57 -26.99 8.18
CA SER A 989 -23.02 -28.29 8.65
C SER A 989 -21.90 -29.13 9.30
N GLY A 990 -22.28 -30.18 10.04
CA GLY A 990 -21.31 -31.13 10.60
C GLY A 990 -20.44 -31.80 9.54
N ASP A 991 -21.01 -32.11 8.37
CA ASP A 991 -20.30 -32.75 7.26
C ASP A 991 -19.26 -31.81 6.63
N GLU A 992 -19.57 -30.53 6.47
CA GLU A 992 -18.63 -29.52 5.98
C GLU A 992 -17.48 -29.29 6.97
N LYS A 993 -17.76 -29.27 8.28
CA LYS A 993 -16.73 -29.24 9.34
C LYS A 993 -15.81 -30.46 9.26
N ALA A 994 -16.38 -31.66 9.09
CA ALA A 994 -15.62 -32.90 8.94
C ALA A 994 -14.76 -32.91 7.66
N MET A 995 -15.30 -32.40 6.56
CA MET A 995 -14.58 -32.28 5.28
C MET A 995 -13.41 -31.28 5.39
N PHE A 996 -13.64 -30.12 6.02
CA PHE A 996 -12.60 -29.13 6.30
C PHE A 996 -11.46 -29.76 7.11
N LEU A 997 -11.78 -30.41 8.23
CA LEU A 997 -10.78 -31.09 9.06
C LEU A 997 -9.99 -32.12 8.24
N LYS A 998 -10.66 -32.95 7.44
CA LYS A 998 -10.00 -33.94 6.58
C LYS A 998 -9.02 -33.28 5.59
N LYS A 999 -9.43 -32.19 4.94
CA LYS A 999 -8.57 -31.45 3.99
C LYS A 999 -7.35 -30.86 4.70
N ILE A 1000 -7.54 -30.21 5.84
CA ILE A 1000 -6.45 -29.58 6.62
C ILE A 1000 -5.43 -30.62 7.09
N ILE A 1001 -5.88 -31.76 7.64
CA ILE A 1001 -5.00 -32.84 8.09
C ILE A 1001 -4.22 -33.48 6.93
N ASN A 1002 -4.86 -33.65 5.76
CA ASN A 1002 -4.21 -34.22 4.57
C ASN A 1002 -3.14 -33.30 3.99
N LEU A 1003 -3.37 -31.98 4.01
CA LEU A 1003 -2.42 -31.00 3.48
C LEU A 1003 -1.15 -30.86 4.33
N ARG A 1004 -1.18 -31.30 5.60
CA ARG A 1004 -0.02 -31.27 6.53
C ARG A 1004 0.73 -29.93 6.55
N GLY A 1005 -0.01 -28.83 6.44
CA GLY A 1005 0.54 -27.47 6.47
C GLY A 1005 1.11 -26.93 5.15
N ALA A 1006 0.82 -27.56 4.01
CA ALA A 1006 1.23 -27.07 2.69
C ALA A 1006 0.58 -25.72 2.31
N ARG A 1007 1.07 -25.07 1.23
CA ARG A 1007 0.54 -23.77 0.75
C ARG A 1007 -0.98 -23.80 0.49
N GLY A 1008 -1.51 -24.93 0.03
CA GLY A 1008 -2.96 -25.13 -0.18
C GLY A 1008 -3.83 -25.00 1.08
N THR A 1009 -3.24 -25.04 2.29
CA THR A 1009 -3.97 -24.85 3.55
C THR A 1009 -4.63 -23.48 3.62
N ASN A 1010 -4.00 -22.41 3.12
CA ASN A 1010 -4.60 -21.07 3.15
C ASN A 1010 -5.87 -21.00 2.33
N GLN A 1011 -5.89 -21.64 1.15
CA GLN A 1011 -7.08 -21.68 0.31
C GLN A 1011 -8.22 -22.43 1.02
N VAL A 1012 -7.94 -23.60 1.60
CA VAL A 1012 -8.94 -24.37 2.35
C VAL A 1012 -9.49 -23.60 3.56
N VAL A 1013 -8.65 -22.83 4.26
CA VAL A 1013 -9.06 -21.95 5.36
C VAL A 1013 -9.96 -20.82 4.84
N ARG A 1014 -9.59 -20.15 3.73
CA ARG A 1014 -10.40 -19.09 3.11
C ARG A 1014 -11.76 -19.61 2.64
N ASP A 1015 -11.79 -20.75 1.97
CA ASP A 1015 -13.02 -21.38 1.49
C ASP A 1015 -13.95 -21.73 2.66
N PHE A 1016 -13.39 -22.28 3.75
CA PHE A 1016 -14.16 -22.61 4.94
C PHE A 1016 -14.66 -21.37 5.68
N TRP A 1017 -13.84 -20.31 5.80
CA TRP A 1017 -14.27 -19.02 6.37
C TRP A 1017 -15.39 -18.39 5.55
N LEU A 1018 -15.31 -18.46 4.21
CA LEU A 1018 -16.37 -18.01 3.30
C LEU A 1018 -17.66 -18.82 3.52
N ALA A 1019 -17.57 -20.14 3.65
CA ALA A 1019 -18.72 -20.97 3.97
C ALA A 1019 -19.29 -20.65 5.37
N ALA A 1020 -18.44 -20.34 6.34
CA ALA A 1020 -18.82 -20.02 7.71
C ALA A 1020 -19.53 -18.66 7.84
N ARG A 1021 -19.09 -17.63 7.11
CA ARG A 1021 -19.77 -16.33 7.09
C ARG A 1021 -20.92 -16.25 6.10
N GLY A 1022 -20.88 -17.07 5.06
CA GLY A 1022 -21.87 -17.18 4.00
C GLY A 1022 -21.45 -16.47 2.72
N SER A 1023 -22.05 -16.88 1.61
CA SER A 1023 -21.80 -16.34 0.26
C SER A 1023 -21.95 -14.82 0.13
N LYS A 1024 -22.63 -14.18 1.10
CA LYS A 1024 -22.75 -12.71 1.24
C LYS A 1024 -21.43 -11.99 1.54
N PHE A 1025 -20.38 -12.71 1.95
CA PHE A 1025 -19.04 -12.14 2.20
C PHE A 1025 -18.02 -12.48 1.10
N ALA A 1026 -18.43 -13.18 0.04
CA ALA A 1026 -17.68 -13.17 -1.23
C ALA A 1026 -17.65 -11.76 -1.86
N TYR A 1027 -18.55 -10.87 -1.41
CA TYR A 1027 -18.77 -9.50 -1.87
C TYR A 1027 -17.75 -8.46 -1.38
N ALA A 1028 -16.81 -8.84 -0.52
CA ALA A 1028 -15.68 -7.98 -0.11
C ALA A 1028 -14.37 -8.61 -0.62
N SER A 1029 -14.18 -8.51 -1.93
CA SER A 1029 -12.88 -8.60 -2.59
C SER A 1029 -12.33 -7.20 -2.77
#